data_AF-A0A9P1BIM0-F1
#
_entry.id   AF-A0A9P1BIM0-F1
#
_cell.length_a   1.000
_cell.length_b   1.000
_cell.length_c   1.000
_cell.angle_alpha   90.00
_cell.angle_beta   90.00
_cell.angle_gamma   90.00
#
_symmetry.space_group_name_H-M   'P 1'
#
loop_
_entity.id
_entity.type
_entity.pdbx_description
1 polymer ?
#
loop_
_entity_poly.entity_id
_entity_poly.type
_entity_poly.pdbx_seq_one_letter_code
_entity_poly.pdbx_strand_id
1 'polypeptide(L)'
;MSKAPEVSEENREQTEMQPAMPEEEETASIVSEAEGDAPIEDGGEVEGQSTAGNSNFGETMNVLKMNSTDITLLRTSFDLLLHAMGNDREAVGDAIYGTKIGALVAIKDSFTTPRAVVSLRFFNCFRLLLEKAEDPDELKIYVETLAFKHLQSEITERRVDSVIDAFLELLTQNVPKLPPGSHAAWRTMLSYCGSCYRFVGDSYGERLRVIKEDWAIVQQASSKKEDKEEKEGQEGEKENKEGEEEEEDNRDAGAETFSFGRMCAFSNEVMGQKTEGWMLELLQVFNVLVDMISSPVHLQEECDLLAINLITKSNNIDFEKFKPVMLAALRSLLPKQWSTLHENAWEWLWMTVARNLNESTMKVRAFKPYNGRMFSSLKEEQLDRFRTHIFTEFFARSQASQDLFKQSQSRLRYIADRVLQSSYDMFHKNKDETLDDLSALGLRHVGYGIPIELFGPFVEVCVNVMHPLIQEFPNDCVSTKMVWCPKDKAHQIQEKEIPEHMMIEGFRWSIGLTARVLVRTIMDGSTAVMQAIHFDDSKRLRRALLDAPRVERAIWQLAVQVGSQSISPLFWSLRSGAHDTAKFMIQDVLTIRADRDHYYYGADELFRYQPNIADNILREAPFLAETLLEGLIWRSHKSQDNLRPVIYYLKHMLQDMDEEQMLSRALISYVRFNHPQPFGRACEPSWEPTIMHPILTFSLDLLWEKLAKRFFLMDRVLTMFNCIIFILAECILNAPTLMDHLVIKVLAGGRFLVYSVGFCRLLYWHSVQCCRACKDGALTRICGVKIPQYLTRSSDILSLLLMMDLLAMMTVEPMFHCMGKPEEHPEHEGLGLIQYRCEEWTDEMSLLYEIFVILGVFLYVILILEVGSISVKLSEYRVLCLHAIEQVLLCFGVVLLAIFTFSFAISGMTREAGRDGDGRPLPIWQVGNSRIHHQR
;
A
#
# COMPACT_ATOMS: atom_id res chain seq x y z
N MET A 1 -11.30 -62.65 -2.70
CA MET A 1 -11.52 -62.50 -4.16
C MET A 1 -10.72 -61.28 -4.60
N SER A 2 -9.77 -61.49 -5.52
CA SER A 2 -8.82 -60.58 -6.25
C SER A 2 -8.54 -59.19 -5.64
N LYS A 3 -7.35 -58.76 -5.20
CA LYS A 3 -5.93 -58.96 -5.59
C LYS A 3 -5.53 -58.58 -7.04
N ALA A 4 -4.72 -57.51 -7.08
CA ALA A 4 -3.57 -57.20 -7.95
C ALA A 4 -3.79 -56.21 -9.14
N PRO A 5 -2.75 -55.45 -9.58
CA PRO A 5 -1.47 -55.11 -8.90
C PRO A 5 -0.99 -53.64 -9.03
N GLU A 6 -0.09 -53.29 -8.11
CA GLU A 6 0.93 -52.23 -8.22
C GLU A 6 1.95 -52.56 -9.33
N VAL A 7 2.40 -51.54 -10.06
CA VAL A 7 3.58 -51.60 -10.92
C VAL A 7 4.60 -50.60 -10.39
N SER A 8 5.69 -51.15 -9.86
CA SER A 8 6.97 -50.48 -9.64
C SER A 8 7.76 -50.47 -10.95
N GLU A 9 8.34 -49.34 -11.31
CA GLU A 9 9.41 -49.29 -12.32
C GLU A 9 10.59 -48.48 -11.77
N GLU A 10 11.71 -49.19 -11.67
CA GLU A 10 13.01 -48.75 -11.19
C GLU A 10 13.97 -48.73 -12.40
N ASN A 11 14.74 -47.64 -12.52
CA ASN A 11 16.01 -47.49 -13.25
C ASN A 11 16.10 -47.76 -14.77
N ARG A 12 16.29 -46.70 -15.57
CA ARG A 12 17.46 -46.48 -16.46
C ARG A 12 17.31 -45.22 -17.33
N GLU A 13 18.32 -44.34 -17.30
CA GLU A 13 18.97 -43.66 -18.44
C GLU A 13 19.84 -42.52 -17.88
N GLN A 14 21.13 -42.80 -17.65
CA GLN A 14 22.25 -42.54 -18.56
C GLN A 14 22.74 -41.09 -18.53
N THR A 15 23.80 -40.92 -17.75
CA THR A 15 24.72 -39.81 -17.67
C THR A 15 25.41 -39.58 -19.02
N GLU A 16 25.11 -38.47 -19.70
CA GLU A 16 26.00 -37.94 -20.74
C GLU A 16 26.90 -36.85 -20.14
N MET A 17 28.17 -37.20 -20.06
CA MET A 17 29.28 -36.40 -19.60
C MET A 17 29.79 -35.60 -20.81
N GLN A 18 29.62 -34.28 -20.83
CA GLN A 18 30.23 -33.42 -21.84
C GLN A 18 31.71 -33.18 -21.51
N PRO A 19 32.64 -33.28 -22.49
CA PRO A 19 34.05 -33.03 -22.27
C PRO A 19 34.34 -31.53 -22.28
N ALA A 20 35.14 -31.10 -21.32
CA ALA A 20 35.80 -29.81 -21.31
C ALA A 20 36.72 -29.68 -22.54
N MET A 21 36.63 -28.54 -23.24
CA MET A 21 37.66 -28.10 -24.19
C MET A 21 38.44 -26.93 -23.59
N PRO A 22 39.74 -26.80 -23.94
CA PRO A 22 40.69 -25.93 -23.25
C PRO A 22 40.65 -24.49 -23.75
N GLU A 23 41.00 -23.59 -22.84
CA GLU A 23 41.34 -22.19 -23.12
C GLU A 23 42.63 -22.12 -23.96
N GLU A 24 42.57 -21.44 -25.11
CA GLU A 24 43.74 -20.97 -25.83
C GLU A 24 43.92 -19.46 -25.58
N GLU A 25 45.02 -19.13 -24.89
CA GLU A 25 45.61 -17.80 -24.85
C GLU A 25 46.16 -17.45 -26.23
N GLU A 26 45.74 -16.32 -26.81
CA GLU A 26 46.48 -15.70 -27.90
C GLU A 26 46.75 -14.22 -27.60
N THR A 27 48.02 -13.95 -27.29
CA THR A 27 48.66 -12.65 -27.20
C THR A 27 48.78 -12.00 -28.57
N ALA A 28 48.35 -10.75 -28.72
CA ALA A 28 48.64 -9.94 -29.91
C ALA A 28 49.44 -8.68 -29.54
N SER A 29 50.66 -8.67 -30.07
CA SER A 29 51.73 -7.70 -29.92
C SER A 29 51.47 -6.36 -30.62
N ILE A 30 51.93 -5.30 -29.97
CA ILE A 30 52.08 -3.93 -30.49
C ILE A 30 53.20 -3.91 -31.54
N VAL A 31 52.92 -3.37 -32.73
CA VAL A 31 53.96 -2.94 -33.69
C VAL A 31 53.62 -1.53 -34.17
N SER A 32 54.56 -0.63 -33.92
CA SER A 32 54.58 0.78 -34.34
C SER A 32 55.67 0.96 -35.40
N GLU A 33 55.33 1.46 -36.58
CA GLU A 33 56.24 2.08 -37.56
C GLU A 33 55.37 2.98 -38.46
N ALA A 34 55.79 4.08 -39.07
CA ALA A 34 56.84 5.08 -38.92
C ALA A 34 56.64 6.01 -40.14
N GLU A 35 56.95 7.29 -39.99
CA GLU A 35 56.75 8.36 -40.96
C GLU A 35 57.50 8.17 -42.29
N GLY A 36 56.93 8.72 -43.37
CA GLY A 36 57.60 8.92 -44.65
C GLY A 36 56.99 10.10 -45.39
N ASP A 37 57.78 11.16 -45.51
CA ASP A 37 57.40 12.50 -46.02
C ASP A 37 57.80 12.70 -47.50
N ALA A 38 57.13 13.68 -48.14
CA ALA A 38 57.50 14.45 -49.36
C ALA A 38 57.01 13.97 -50.77
N PRO A 39 56.96 14.85 -51.82
CA PRO A 39 56.16 16.09 -51.91
C PRO A 39 55.54 16.39 -53.33
N ILE A 40 54.54 17.31 -53.36
CA ILE A 40 54.09 18.25 -54.44
C ILE A 40 53.47 17.69 -55.75
N GLU A 41 52.24 18.13 -56.10
CA GLU A 41 51.93 19.01 -57.25
C GLU A 41 50.45 19.47 -57.30
N ASP A 42 50.28 20.58 -58.00
CA ASP A 42 49.25 21.63 -58.00
C ASP A 42 47.99 21.34 -58.86
N GLY A 43 46.90 22.06 -58.56
CA GLY A 43 45.90 22.46 -59.57
C GLY A 43 44.51 21.81 -59.55
N GLY A 44 43.49 22.62 -59.21
CA GLY A 44 42.14 22.46 -59.77
C GLY A 44 40.97 22.73 -58.81
N GLU A 45 40.51 23.98 -58.74
CA GLU A 45 39.19 24.33 -58.21
C GLU A 45 38.08 23.68 -59.05
N VAL A 46 37.27 22.82 -58.43
CA VAL A 46 35.95 22.41 -58.94
C VAL A 46 34.99 22.31 -57.75
N GLU A 47 33.93 23.13 -57.79
CA GLU A 47 32.76 22.99 -56.92
C GLU A 47 32.11 21.61 -57.09
N GLY A 48 31.95 20.86 -56.00
CA GLY A 48 31.24 19.58 -56.04
C GLY A 48 31.10 18.87 -54.70
N GLN A 49 29.84 18.59 -54.35
CA GLN A 49 29.35 17.43 -53.60
C GLN A 49 30.11 17.00 -52.35
N SER A 50 29.43 17.14 -51.21
CA SER A 50 29.73 16.48 -49.93
C SER A 50 29.98 14.99 -50.12
N THR A 51 31.26 14.62 -50.22
CA THR A 51 31.74 13.26 -50.09
C THR A 51 31.68 12.88 -48.61
N ALA A 52 30.85 11.89 -48.29
CA ALA A 52 30.88 11.18 -47.03
C ALA A 52 32.24 10.47 -46.92
N GLY A 53 33.18 11.08 -46.19
CA GLY A 53 34.56 10.58 -46.12
C GLY A 53 35.41 11.11 -44.98
N ASN A 54 34.85 11.86 -44.02
CA ASN A 54 35.52 12.13 -42.74
C ASN A 54 34.53 11.83 -41.60
N SER A 55 34.85 10.76 -40.86
CA SER A 55 34.03 10.09 -39.87
C SER A 55 33.98 10.86 -38.55
N ASN A 56 33.13 11.88 -38.47
CA ASN A 56 32.76 12.51 -37.20
C ASN A 56 31.72 11.63 -36.44
N PHE A 57 31.99 10.33 -36.33
CA PHE A 57 31.08 9.38 -35.70
C PHE A 57 30.93 9.68 -34.21
N GLY A 58 29.74 10.10 -33.79
CA GLY A 58 29.43 10.44 -32.41
C GLY A 58 29.84 11.85 -31.96
N GLU A 59 30.37 12.72 -32.84
CA GLU A 59 30.80 14.06 -32.40
C GLU A 59 29.65 15.07 -32.27
N THR A 60 28.61 14.95 -33.11
CA THR A 60 27.47 15.88 -33.12
C THR A 60 26.16 15.19 -33.43
N MET A 61 25.07 15.69 -32.86
CA MET A 61 23.70 15.25 -33.15
C MET A 61 22.95 16.26 -34.04
N ASN A 62 23.36 16.30 -35.31
CA ASN A 62 22.76 17.15 -36.33
C ASN A 62 21.49 16.50 -36.91
N VAL A 63 20.57 17.31 -37.44
CA VAL A 63 19.33 16.82 -38.07
C VAL A 63 19.66 16.06 -39.35
N LEU A 64 19.23 14.79 -39.47
CA LEU A 64 19.41 14.00 -40.69
C LEU A 64 18.37 14.39 -41.75
N LYS A 65 18.83 15.01 -42.84
CA LYS A 65 18.00 15.29 -44.02
C LYS A 65 18.20 14.19 -45.06
N MET A 66 17.21 13.33 -45.22
CA MET A 66 17.18 12.31 -46.29
C MET A 66 16.37 12.80 -47.47
N ASN A 67 16.76 12.43 -48.69
CA ASN A 67 15.98 12.73 -49.88
C ASN A 67 14.68 11.90 -49.88
N SER A 68 13.61 12.42 -50.47
CA SER A 68 12.32 11.71 -50.56
C SER A 68 12.45 10.36 -51.28
N THR A 69 13.38 10.26 -52.23
CA THR A 69 13.76 9.01 -52.91
C THR A 69 14.29 7.97 -51.91
N ASP A 70 15.17 8.35 -51.00
CA ASP A 70 15.77 7.42 -50.02
C ASP A 70 14.73 6.95 -49.00
N ILE A 71 13.86 7.85 -48.54
CA ILE A 71 12.74 7.50 -47.64
C ILE A 71 11.81 6.48 -48.33
N THR A 72 11.52 6.68 -49.61
CA THR A 72 10.69 5.74 -50.40
C THR A 72 11.38 4.39 -50.56
N LEU A 73 12.70 4.38 -50.79
CA LEU A 73 13.51 3.15 -50.87
C LEU A 73 13.53 2.38 -49.54
N LEU A 74 13.66 3.09 -48.41
CA LEU A 74 13.61 2.51 -47.07
C LEU A 74 12.27 1.83 -46.81
N ARG A 75 11.15 2.53 -47.03
CA ARG A 75 9.79 1.99 -46.86
C ARG A 75 9.54 0.77 -47.75
N THR A 76 9.83 0.91 -49.04
CA THR A 76 9.63 -0.17 -50.02
C THR A 76 10.43 -1.42 -49.65
N SER A 77 11.69 -1.25 -49.23
CA SER A 77 12.53 -2.40 -48.83
C SER A 77 12.06 -3.08 -47.55
N PHE A 78 11.54 -2.34 -46.57
CA PHE A 78 10.99 -2.91 -45.33
C PHE A 78 9.67 -3.62 -45.58
N ASP A 79 8.80 -3.06 -46.42
CA ASP A 79 7.53 -3.68 -46.81
C ASP A 79 7.76 -4.99 -47.58
N LEU A 80 8.78 -5.02 -48.45
CA LEU A 80 9.19 -6.25 -49.15
C LEU A 80 9.71 -7.32 -48.17
N LEU A 81 10.45 -6.92 -47.13
CA LEU A 81 10.88 -7.84 -46.08
C LEU A 81 9.68 -8.41 -45.30
N LEU A 82 8.73 -7.55 -44.93
CA LEU A 82 7.51 -7.97 -44.24
C LEU A 82 6.68 -8.95 -45.09
N HIS A 83 6.54 -8.67 -46.38
CA HIS A 83 5.85 -9.56 -47.31
C HIS A 83 6.59 -10.90 -47.48
N ALA A 84 7.92 -10.89 -47.55
CA ALA A 84 8.72 -12.12 -47.67
C ALA A 84 8.55 -13.05 -46.45
N MET A 85 8.28 -12.49 -45.27
CA MET A 85 8.06 -13.23 -44.03
C MET A 85 6.57 -13.48 -43.70
N GLY A 86 5.70 -13.45 -44.71
CA GLY A 86 4.28 -13.81 -44.55
C GLY A 86 3.42 -12.74 -43.89
N ASN A 87 3.84 -11.48 -43.88
CA ASN A 87 3.21 -10.36 -43.18
C ASN A 87 3.08 -10.54 -41.66
N ASP A 88 3.85 -11.46 -41.10
CA ASP A 88 3.90 -11.69 -39.66
C ASP A 88 4.96 -10.80 -39.01
N ARG A 89 4.51 -9.94 -38.10
CA ARG A 89 5.35 -8.98 -37.36
C ARG A 89 6.30 -9.69 -36.41
N GLU A 90 5.85 -10.79 -35.80
CA GLU A 90 6.67 -11.57 -34.88
C GLU A 90 7.77 -12.28 -35.65
N ALA A 91 7.46 -12.85 -36.82
CA ALA A 91 8.44 -13.50 -37.69
C ALA A 91 9.56 -12.53 -38.14
N VAL A 92 9.22 -11.32 -38.59
CA VAL A 92 10.21 -10.30 -38.96
C VAL A 92 11.04 -9.85 -37.75
N GLY A 93 10.37 -9.57 -36.63
CA GLY A 93 11.05 -9.19 -35.39
C GLY A 93 12.02 -10.28 -34.92
N ASP A 94 11.61 -11.55 -35.03
CA ASP A 94 12.40 -12.70 -34.62
C ASP A 94 13.58 -12.97 -35.55
N ALA A 95 13.42 -12.73 -36.85
CA ALA A 95 14.51 -12.76 -37.81
C ALA A 95 15.53 -11.65 -37.54
N ILE A 96 15.08 -10.42 -37.24
CA ILE A 96 15.97 -9.32 -36.84
C ILE A 96 16.70 -9.67 -35.54
N TYR A 97 16.00 -10.19 -34.53
CA TYR A 97 16.59 -10.62 -33.27
C TYR A 97 17.63 -11.72 -33.49
N GLY A 98 17.28 -12.78 -34.21
CA GLY A 98 18.14 -13.92 -34.50
C GLY A 98 19.42 -13.52 -35.24
N THR A 99 19.29 -12.65 -36.25
CA THR A 99 20.44 -12.17 -37.02
C THR A 99 21.36 -11.29 -36.17
N LYS A 100 20.80 -10.40 -35.34
CA LYS A 100 21.60 -9.55 -34.42
C LYS A 100 22.31 -10.36 -33.35
N ILE A 101 21.65 -11.32 -32.72
CA ILE A 101 22.25 -12.17 -31.68
C ILE A 101 23.31 -13.09 -32.29
N GLY A 102 23.08 -13.60 -33.51
CA GLY A 102 24.06 -14.38 -34.25
C GLY A 102 25.32 -13.59 -34.60
N ALA A 103 25.17 -12.33 -35.02
CA ALA A 103 26.28 -11.44 -35.35
C ALA A 103 27.01 -10.87 -34.13
N LEU A 104 26.33 -10.75 -32.99
CA LEU A 104 26.84 -10.08 -31.78
C LEU A 104 26.65 -10.96 -30.54
N VAL A 105 27.39 -12.09 -30.50
CA VAL A 105 27.39 -13.03 -29.37
C VAL A 105 27.63 -12.31 -28.04
N ALA A 106 28.49 -11.29 -28.02
CA ALA A 106 28.82 -10.49 -26.84
C ALA A 106 27.64 -9.69 -26.25
N ILE A 107 26.58 -9.43 -27.02
CA ILE A 107 25.41 -8.66 -26.57
C ILE A 107 24.28 -9.60 -26.10
N LYS A 108 24.39 -10.91 -26.33
CA LYS A 108 23.36 -11.89 -25.96
C LYS A 108 23.00 -11.83 -24.48
N ASP A 109 24.00 -11.69 -23.60
CA ASP A 109 23.80 -11.69 -22.15
C ASP A 109 23.15 -10.39 -21.64
N SER A 110 23.11 -9.33 -22.46
CA SER A 110 22.43 -8.08 -22.11
C SER A 110 20.89 -8.14 -22.29
N PHE A 111 20.37 -9.16 -22.97
CA PHE A 111 18.94 -9.34 -23.17
C PHE A 111 18.34 -10.27 -22.10
N THR A 112 17.99 -9.70 -20.94
CA THR A 112 17.27 -10.40 -19.86
C THR A 112 15.77 -10.56 -20.15
N THR A 113 15.23 -9.80 -21.10
CA THR A 113 13.81 -9.82 -21.47
C THR A 113 13.50 -11.02 -22.38
N PRO A 114 12.32 -11.67 -22.25
CA PRO A 114 11.93 -12.78 -23.12
C PRO A 114 12.04 -12.45 -24.62
N ARG A 115 12.61 -13.37 -25.40
CA ARG A 115 12.89 -13.22 -26.85
C ARG A 115 11.73 -12.62 -27.64
N ALA A 116 10.51 -13.17 -27.50
CA ALA A 116 9.34 -12.70 -28.24
C ALA A 116 9.06 -11.20 -28.04
N VAL A 117 9.24 -10.69 -26.81
CA VAL A 117 9.05 -9.28 -26.48
C VAL A 117 10.14 -8.42 -27.14
N VAL A 118 11.39 -8.88 -27.13
CA VAL A 118 12.51 -8.17 -27.77
C VAL A 118 12.36 -8.14 -29.29
N SER A 119 11.96 -9.26 -29.90
CA SER A 119 11.66 -9.39 -31.32
C SER A 119 10.61 -8.36 -31.76
N LEU A 120 9.49 -8.24 -31.03
CA LEU A 120 8.45 -7.27 -31.34
C LEU A 120 8.94 -5.82 -31.17
N ARG A 121 9.76 -5.54 -30.14
CA ARG A 121 10.39 -4.22 -29.94
C ARG A 121 11.28 -3.84 -31.12
N PHE A 122 12.07 -4.78 -31.65
CA PHE A 122 12.89 -4.52 -32.83
C PHE A 122 12.03 -4.18 -34.04
N PHE A 123 11.03 -5.00 -34.36
CA PHE A 123 10.11 -4.72 -35.46
C PHE A 123 9.50 -3.31 -35.36
N ASN A 124 8.95 -2.97 -34.20
CA ASN A 124 8.34 -1.66 -33.95
C ASN A 124 9.34 -0.51 -34.07
N CYS A 125 10.58 -0.70 -33.60
CA CYS A 125 11.64 0.31 -33.69
C CYS A 125 11.98 0.64 -35.14
N PHE A 126 12.23 -0.37 -35.98
CA PHE A 126 12.49 -0.17 -37.40
C PHE A 126 11.31 0.48 -38.12
N ARG A 127 10.08 0.04 -37.84
CA ARG A 127 8.88 0.63 -38.42
C ARG A 127 8.72 2.12 -38.06
N LEU A 128 8.95 2.48 -36.79
CA LEU A 128 8.85 3.86 -36.32
C LEU A 128 9.95 4.76 -36.89
N LEU A 129 11.18 4.24 -37.06
CA LEU A 129 12.24 4.97 -37.76
C LEU A 129 11.79 5.38 -39.18
N LEU A 130 11.10 4.49 -39.89
CA LEU A 130 10.59 4.75 -41.25
C LEU A 130 9.41 5.71 -41.28
N GLU A 131 8.54 5.65 -40.27
CA GLU A 131 7.42 6.57 -40.10
C GLU A 131 7.94 7.98 -39.83
N LYS A 132 8.91 8.12 -38.90
CA LYS A 132 9.47 9.39 -38.47
C LYS A 132 10.50 9.98 -39.45
N ALA A 133 11.01 9.19 -40.39
CA ALA A 133 11.97 9.66 -41.39
C ALA A 133 11.45 10.80 -42.31
N GLU A 134 10.14 11.01 -42.39
CA GLU A 134 9.54 12.12 -43.16
C GLU A 134 9.77 13.49 -42.52
N ASP A 135 9.84 13.55 -41.19
CA ASP A 135 10.08 14.78 -40.44
C ASP A 135 11.46 14.68 -39.75
N PRO A 136 12.48 15.40 -40.25
CA PRO A 136 13.83 15.34 -39.71
C PRO A 136 13.93 15.70 -38.22
N ASP A 137 13.07 16.61 -37.73
CA ASP A 137 13.08 17.03 -36.33
C ASP A 137 12.44 15.95 -35.44
N GLU A 138 11.32 15.37 -35.88
CA GLU A 138 10.72 14.22 -35.17
C GLU A 138 11.65 12.99 -35.17
N LEU A 139 12.34 12.72 -36.28
CA LEU A 139 13.32 11.64 -36.36
C LEU A 139 14.45 11.85 -35.36
N LYS A 140 14.99 13.08 -35.28
CA LYS A 140 16.04 13.42 -34.31
C LYS A 140 15.57 13.17 -32.88
N ILE A 141 14.40 13.69 -32.49
CA ILE A 141 13.84 13.51 -31.14
C ILE A 141 13.63 12.02 -30.83
N TYR A 142 13.13 11.25 -31.81
CA TYR A 142 12.91 9.82 -31.66
C TYR A 142 14.22 9.05 -31.46
N VAL A 143 15.23 9.31 -32.31
CA VAL A 143 16.56 8.69 -32.20
C VAL A 143 17.26 9.10 -30.91
N GLU A 144 17.12 10.34 -30.46
CA GLU A 144 17.63 10.80 -29.16
C GLU A 144 17.00 10.02 -28.00
N THR A 145 15.68 9.85 -28.05
CA THR A 145 14.94 9.06 -27.06
C THR A 145 15.41 7.61 -27.04
N LEU A 146 15.68 7.02 -28.22
CA LEU A 146 16.26 5.68 -28.31
C LEU A 146 17.71 5.64 -27.78
N ALA A 147 18.50 6.67 -28.03
CA ALA A 147 19.87 6.78 -27.55
C ALA A 147 19.94 6.75 -26.01
N PHE A 148 19.06 7.51 -25.35
CA PHE A 148 18.93 7.48 -23.88
C PHE A 148 18.58 6.09 -23.35
N LYS A 149 17.78 5.30 -24.08
CA LYS A 149 17.48 3.89 -23.71
C LYS A 149 18.68 2.95 -23.84
N HIS A 150 19.68 3.31 -24.64
CA HIS A 150 20.90 2.52 -24.86
C HIS A 150 22.11 3.10 -24.12
N LEU A 151 21.91 4.06 -23.22
CA LEU A 151 23.00 4.77 -22.56
C LEU A 151 23.89 3.87 -21.68
N GLN A 152 23.35 2.77 -21.17
CA GLN A 152 24.11 1.77 -20.42
C GLN A 152 24.90 0.81 -21.34
N SER A 153 24.59 0.80 -22.62
CA SER A 153 25.26 -0.05 -23.61
C SER A 153 26.44 0.69 -24.21
N GLU A 154 27.60 0.06 -24.24
CA GLU A 154 28.76 0.61 -24.92
C GLU A 154 28.54 0.56 -26.45
N ILE A 155 28.41 1.73 -27.08
CA ILE A 155 28.18 1.88 -28.52
C ILE A 155 29.49 2.30 -29.21
N THR A 156 30.12 1.34 -29.87
CA THR A 156 31.30 1.56 -30.72
C THR A 156 30.92 1.53 -32.20
N GLU A 157 31.68 2.24 -33.03
CA GLU A 157 31.49 2.26 -34.49
C GLU A 157 31.47 0.83 -35.07
N ARG A 158 32.44 0.00 -34.66
CA ARG A 158 32.51 -1.42 -35.05
C ARG A 158 31.25 -2.23 -34.70
N ARG A 159 30.64 -1.99 -33.54
CA ARG A 159 29.38 -2.66 -33.16
C ARG A 159 28.22 -2.18 -34.01
N VAL A 160 28.17 -0.87 -34.32
CA VAL A 160 27.14 -0.31 -35.22
C VAL A 160 27.28 -0.88 -36.62
N ASP A 161 28.49 -0.93 -37.19
CA ASP A 161 28.73 -1.53 -38.50
C ASP A 161 28.31 -3.00 -38.54
N SER A 162 28.63 -3.76 -37.48
CA SER A 162 28.22 -5.17 -37.37
C SER A 162 26.68 -5.32 -37.34
N VAL A 163 25.96 -4.43 -36.64
CA VAL A 163 24.49 -4.40 -36.64
C VAL A 163 23.94 -4.06 -38.03
N ILE A 164 24.55 -3.08 -38.70
CA ILE A 164 24.14 -2.63 -40.04
C ILE A 164 24.31 -3.76 -41.03
N ASP A 165 25.48 -4.37 -41.08
CA ASP A 165 25.80 -5.43 -42.04
C ASP A 165 24.93 -6.67 -41.79
N ALA A 166 24.69 -7.04 -40.53
CA ALA A 166 23.75 -8.11 -40.17
C ALA A 166 22.32 -7.82 -40.68
N PHE A 167 21.83 -6.58 -40.53
CA PHE A 167 20.50 -6.21 -41.01
C PHE A 167 20.42 -6.16 -42.55
N LEU A 168 21.47 -5.65 -43.21
CA LEU A 168 21.56 -5.63 -44.66
C LEU A 168 21.66 -7.05 -45.26
N GLU A 169 22.36 -7.95 -44.58
CA GLU A 169 22.40 -9.36 -44.93
C GLU A 169 21.02 -10.01 -44.81
N LEU A 170 20.29 -9.77 -43.71
CA LEU A 170 18.91 -10.23 -43.53
C LEU A 170 18.01 -9.75 -44.68
N LEU A 171 18.11 -8.48 -45.06
CA LEU A 171 17.37 -7.91 -46.19
C LEU A 171 17.70 -8.62 -47.50
N THR A 172 18.99 -8.85 -47.77
CA THR A 172 19.47 -9.47 -49.02
C THR A 172 19.06 -10.94 -49.12
N GLN A 173 19.07 -11.66 -47.99
CA GLN A 173 18.70 -13.08 -47.95
C GLN A 173 17.19 -13.29 -48.13
N ASN A 174 16.36 -12.40 -47.58
CA ASN A 174 14.90 -12.58 -47.57
C ASN A 174 14.19 -11.85 -48.72
N VAL A 175 14.79 -10.82 -49.31
CA VAL A 175 14.19 -10.03 -50.40
C VAL A 175 14.89 -10.34 -51.73
N PRO A 176 14.28 -11.10 -52.66
CA PRO A 176 14.95 -11.58 -53.87
C PRO A 176 15.42 -10.49 -54.83
N LYS A 177 14.79 -9.31 -54.80
CA LYS A 177 15.11 -8.19 -55.68
C LYS A 177 14.93 -6.87 -54.93
N LEU A 178 15.96 -6.48 -54.20
CA LEU A 178 15.99 -5.21 -53.47
C LEU A 178 16.09 -4.02 -54.45
N PRO A 179 15.35 -2.92 -54.25
CA PRO A 179 15.52 -1.71 -55.06
C PRO A 179 16.98 -1.20 -55.03
N PRO A 180 17.54 -0.76 -56.18
CA PRO A 180 18.89 -0.21 -56.21
C PRO A 180 18.96 1.06 -55.36
N GLY A 181 19.97 1.13 -54.49
CA GLY A 181 20.13 2.24 -53.53
C GLY A 181 19.58 1.96 -52.12
N SER A 182 18.76 0.91 -51.91
CA SER A 182 18.24 0.56 -50.58
C SER A 182 19.34 0.28 -49.55
N HIS A 183 20.45 -0.37 -49.96
CA HIS A 183 21.60 -0.58 -49.06
C HIS A 183 22.21 0.73 -48.55
N ALA A 184 22.42 1.70 -49.46
CA ALA A 184 23.00 2.99 -49.11
C ALA A 184 22.06 3.77 -48.17
N ALA A 185 20.75 3.77 -48.47
CA ALA A 185 19.75 4.43 -47.63
C ALA A 185 19.69 3.85 -46.21
N TRP A 186 19.66 2.51 -46.08
CA TRP A 186 19.66 1.85 -44.76
C TRP A 186 20.96 2.07 -43.99
N ARG A 187 22.10 1.99 -44.67
CA ARG A 187 23.40 2.27 -44.04
C ARG A 187 23.44 3.70 -43.51
N THR A 188 22.99 4.69 -44.29
CA THR A 188 22.92 6.09 -43.83
C THR A 188 22.02 6.25 -42.60
N MET A 189 20.79 5.69 -42.64
CA MET A 189 19.84 5.79 -41.53
C MET A 189 20.37 5.14 -40.24
N LEU A 190 20.91 3.93 -40.35
CA LEU A 190 21.40 3.19 -39.17
C LEU A 190 22.73 3.72 -38.65
N SER A 191 23.61 4.22 -39.53
CA SER A 191 24.86 4.89 -39.12
C SER A 191 24.54 6.19 -38.39
N TYR A 192 23.54 6.95 -38.85
CA TYR A 192 23.04 8.11 -38.13
C TYR A 192 22.53 7.74 -36.74
N CYS A 193 21.70 6.69 -36.62
CA CYS A 193 21.23 6.22 -35.32
C CYS A 193 22.39 5.84 -34.40
N GLY A 194 23.37 5.08 -34.89
CA GLY A 194 24.55 4.69 -34.12
C GLY A 194 25.42 5.87 -33.68
N SER A 195 25.59 6.87 -34.56
CA SER A 195 26.31 8.11 -34.25
C SER A 195 25.59 8.91 -33.16
N CYS A 196 24.27 9.05 -33.25
CA CYS A 196 23.49 9.70 -32.19
C CYS A 196 23.58 8.94 -30.86
N TYR A 197 23.57 7.60 -30.89
CA TYR A 197 23.67 6.80 -29.67
C TYR A 197 25.02 7.01 -28.98
N ARG A 198 26.11 7.02 -29.75
CA ARG A 198 27.44 7.35 -29.25
C ARG A 198 27.50 8.78 -28.70
N PHE A 199 27.00 9.77 -29.44
CA PHE A 199 27.00 11.17 -29.00
C PHE A 199 26.29 11.35 -27.65
N VAL A 200 25.11 10.74 -27.48
CA VAL A 200 24.35 10.81 -26.22
C VAL A 200 25.08 10.06 -25.11
N GLY A 201 25.67 8.89 -25.41
CA GLY A 201 26.53 8.15 -24.47
C GLY A 201 27.72 8.99 -23.98
N ASP A 202 28.46 9.62 -24.89
CA ASP A 202 29.64 10.42 -24.56
C ASP A 202 29.25 11.73 -23.85
N SER A 203 28.14 12.37 -24.25
CA SER A 203 27.71 13.66 -23.70
C SER A 203 27.04 13.57 -22.33
N TYR A 204 26.26 12.51 -22.09
CA TYR A 204 25.43 12.37 -20.89
C TYR A 204 25.81 11.17 -20.02
N GLY A 205 26.49 10.16 -20.57
CA GLY A 205 26.84 8.93 -19.86
C GLY A 205 27.67 9.20 -18.61
N GLU A 206 28.69 10.06 -18.71
CA GLU A 206 29.53 10.41 -17.56
C GLU A 206 28.74 11.13 -16.46
N ARG A 207 27.85 12.06 -16.82
CA ARG A 207 26.99 12.76 -15.84
C ARG A 207 26.07 11.78 -15.14
N LEU A 208 25.46 10.86 -15.89
CA LEU A 208 24.52 9.88 -15.37
C LEU A 208 25.22 8.84 -14.49
N ARG A 209 26.44 8.43 -14.86
CA ARG A 209 27.29 7.58 -14.03
C ARG A 209 27.59 8.23 -12.69
N VAL A 210 28.03 9.48 -12.70
CA VAL A 210 28.33 10.26 -11.47
C VAL A 210 27.09 10.39 -10.59
N ILE A 211 25.95 10.78 -11.16
CA ILE A 211 24.69 10.91 -10.43
C ILE A 211 24.32 9.57 -9.76
N LYS A 212 24.44 8.45 -10.48
CA LYS A 212 24.08 7.13 -9.96
C LYS A 212 25.03 6.63 -8.88
N GLU A 213 26.33 6.86 -9.04
CA GLU A 213 27.36 6.55 -8.04
C GLU A 213 27.17 7.38 -6.77
N ASP A 214 27.02 8.69 -6.91
CA ASP A 214 26.73 9.63 -5.82
C ASP A 214 25.47 9.22 -5.06
N TRP A 215 24.40 8.92 -5.79
CA TRP A 215 23.12 8.57 -5.21
C TRP A 215 23.15 7.23 -4.48
N ALA A 216 23.86 6.24 -5.01
CA ALA A 216 24.05 4.95 -4.34
C ALA A 216 24.77 5.11 -2.99
N ILE A 217 25.77 5.99 -2.91
CA ILE A 217 26.48 6.30 -1.67
C ILE A 217 25.54 6.97 -0.66
N VAL A 218 24.76 7.96 -1.11
CA VAL A 218 23.76 8.65 -0.29
C VAL A 218 22.74 7.67 0.30
N GLN A 219 22.24 6.72 -0.51
CA GLN A 219 21.27 5.70 -0.05
C GLN A 219 21.88 4.68 0.92
N GLN A 220 23.12 4.25 0.70
CA GLN A 220 23.82 3.34 1.61
C GLN A 220 24.12 3.98 2.96
N ALA A 221 24.35 5.29 3.00
CA ALA A 221 24.56 6.02 4.24
C ALA A 221 23.28 6.05 5.10
N SER A 222 22.10 6.06 4.49
CA SER A 222 20.83 5.93 5.22
C SER A 222 20.54 4.53 5.74
N SER A 223 20.89 3.46 5.01
CA SER A 223 20.52 2.09 5.39
C SER A 223 21.45 1.44 6.43
N LYS A 224 22.76 1.72 6.39
CA LYS A 224 23.76 1.11 7.30
C LYS A 224 23.53 1.38 8.80
N LYS A 225 22.66 2.35 9.15
CA LYS A 225 22.34 2.66 10.54
C LYS A 225 21.10 1.92 11.07
N GLU A 226 20.11 1.61 10.22
CA GLU A 226 18.98 0.74 10.60
C GLU A 226 19.51 -0.63 11.09
N ASP A 227 20.50 -1.18 10.39
CA ASP A 227 21.15 -2.46 10.77
C ASP A 227 22.07 -2.37 11.99
N LYS A 228 22.57 -1.16 12.34
CA LYS A 228 23.46 -0.95 13.50
C LYS A 228 22.67 -0.70 14.78
N GLU A 229 21.58 0.04 14.71
CA GLU A 229 20.66 0.24 15.84
C GLU A 229 19.94 -1.08 16.20
N GLU A 230 19.66 -1.97 15.23
CA GLU A 230 19.19 -3.35 15.51
C GLU A 230 20.24 -4.22 16.23
N LYS A 231 21.54 -4.03 15.95
CA LYS A 231 22.62 -4.83 16.56
C LYS A 231 23.04 -4.32 17.94
N GLU A 232 23.02 -3.02 18.16
CA GLU A 232 23.34 -2.44 19.48
C GLU A 232 22.19 -2.65 20.50
N GLY A 233 20.96 -2.90 20.03
CA GLY A 233 19.85 -3.35 20.89
C GLY A 233 19.94 -4.78 21.41
N GLN A 234 20.91 -5.60 20.94
CA GLN A 234 21.06 -7.01 21.33
C GLN A 234 22.26 -7.31 22.25
N GLU A 235 23.13 -6.35 22.57
CA GLU A 235 24.31 -6.56 23.45
C GLU A 235 24.35 -5.68 24.70
N GLY A 236 23.19 -5.23 25.19
CA GLY A 236 23.06 -4.42 26.42
C GLY A 236 22.84 -5.21 27.70
N GLU A 237 23.61 -6.26 28.01
CA GLU A 237 23.69 -6.78 29.39
C GLU A 237 24.99 -7.56 29.63
N LYS A 238 26.07 -6.85 30.00
CA LYS A 238 27.15 -7.38 30.84
C LYS A 238 28.06 -6.27 31.42
N GLU A 239 27.89 -6.11 32.73
CA GLU A 239 28.87 -5.80 33.78
C GLU A 239 29.89 -4.66 33.63
N ASN A 240 29.65 -3.64 34.46
CA ASN A 240 30.60 -2.75 35.14
C ASN A 240 32.06 -3.22 35.17
N LYS A 241 32.97 -2.36 34.71
CA LYS A 241 34.24 -2.06 35.39
C LYS A 241 34.70 -0.64 35.05
N GLU A 242 34.86 0.16 36.10
CA GLU A 242 35.47 1.49 36.11
C GLU A 242 36.99 1.40 35.83
N GLY A 243 37.54 2.41 35.16
CA GLY A 243 38.99 2.64 35.10
C GLY A 243 39.47 3.47 33.90
N GLU A 244 39.48 4.80 34.08
CA GLU A 244 40.48 5.81 33.67
C GLU A 244 41.02 5.96 32.22
N GLU A 245 41.32 7.24 31.93
CA GLU A 245 42.09 7.87 30.82
C GLU A 245 41.27 8.23 29.56
N GLU A 246 40.73 9.46 29.44
CA GLU A 246 41.39 10.73 29.08
C GLU A 246 42.27 10.66 27.81
N GLU A 247 41.69 10.96 26.65
CA GLU A 247 42.22 11.80 25.55
C GLU A 247 41.47 11.52 24.22
N GLU A 248 40.26 12.05 24.04
CA GLU A 248 39.73 12.27 22.67
C GLU A 248 38.59 13.31 22.60
N ASP A 249 38.61 14.32 23.46
CA ASP A 249 37.57 15.36 23.48
C ASP A 249 37.97 16.56 22.60
N ASN A 250 37.93 16.38 21.27
CA ASN A 250 37.84 17.52 20.33
C ASN A 250 37.50 17.19 18.85
N ARG A 251 36.86 16.06 18.53
CA ARG A 251 36.41 15.78 17.14
C ARG A 251 34.98 15.26 17.00
N ASP A 252 34.15 15.37 18.03
CA ASP A 252 32.79 14.83 17.99
C ASP A 252 31.68 15.91 17.90
N ALA A 253 32.01 17.01 17.22
CA ALA A 253 31.02 17.97 16.74
C ALA A 253 30.88 17.83 15.22
N GLY A 254 30.03 16.90 14.78
CA GLY A 254 29.44 16.95 13.45
C GLY A 254 29.68 15.73 12.56
N ALA A 255 28.93 14.66 12.80
CA ALA A 255 28.54 13.72 11.75
C ALA A 255 27.33 12.87 12.18
N GLU A 256 26.23 13.49 12.61
CA GLU A 256 24.93 12.82 12.48
C GLU A 256 24.68 12.63 10.98
N THR A 257 24.67 11.38 10.49
CA THR A 257 24.36 11.09 9.09
C THR A 257 22.87 11.27 8.84
N PHE A 258 22.49 12.43 8.29
CA PHE A 258 21.10 12.72 7.92
C PHE A 258 20.71 12.00 6.63
N SER A 259 19.44 11.56 6.52
CA SER A 259 18.87 11.17 5.22
C SER A 259 18.88 12.37 4.26
N PHE A 260 18.91 12.13 2.95
CA PHE A 260 18.89 13.22 1.95
C PHE A 260 17.77 14.24 2.20
N GLY A 261 16.54 13.77 2.46
CA GLY A 261 15.41 14.64 2.77
C GLY A 261 15.62 15.49 4.03
N ARG A 262 16.19 14.90 5.10
CA ARG A 262 16.52 15.63 6.32
C ARG A 262 17.64 16.64 6.11
N MET A 263 18.67 16.27 5.34
CA MET A 263 19.78 17.17 5.03
C MET A 263 19.33 18.35 4.16
N CYS A 264 18.39 18.13 3.23
CA CYS A 264 17.74 19.20 2.47
C CYS A 264 16.92 20.12 3.39
N ALA A 265 16.12 19.57 4.31
CA ALA A 265 15.37 20.38 5.27
C ALA A 265 16.30 21.22 6.18
N PHE A 266 17.38 20.60 6.68
CA PHE A 266 18.42 21.27 7.46
C PHE A 266 19.12 22.38 6.66
N SER A 267 19.54 22.09 5.43
CA SER A 267 20.20 23.07 4.55
C SER A 267 19.28 24.26 4.24
N ASN A 268 17.99 24.01 4.06
CA ASN A 268 16.99 25.06 3.84
C ASN A 268 16.81 25.95 5.08
N GLU A 269 16.79 25.36 6.27
CA GLU A 269 16.71 26.08 7.55
C GLU A 269 17.96 26.92 7.80
N VAL A 270 19.15 26.39 7.50
CA VAL A 270 20.42 27.13 7.55
C VAL A 270 20.42 28.32 6.59
N MET A 271 19.74 28.21 5.45
CA MET A 271 19.53 29.32 4.51
C MET A 271 18.43 30.31 4.94
N GLY A 272 17.86 30.16 6.15
CA GLY A 272 16.86 31.06 6.71
C GLY A 272 15.44 30.85 6.17
N GLN A 273 15.16 29.71 5.54
CA GLN A 273 13.85 29.40 4.95
C GLN A 273 13.24 28.18 5.62
N LYS A 274 11.91 28.19 5.80
CA LYS A 274 11.17 27.00 6.24
C LYS A 274 10.91 26.09 5.05
N THR A 275 10.96 24.78 5.26
CA THR A 275 10.60 23.80 4.22
C THR A 275 9.13 23.93 3.86
N GLU A 276 8.87 24.42 2.65
CA GLU A 276 7.51 24.61 2.13
C GLU A 276 6.89 23.25 1.73
N GLY A 277 5.55 23.16 1.75
CA GLY A 277 4.85 21.89 1.49
C GLY A 277 5.18 21.25 0.13
N TRP A 278 5.39 22.06 -0.91
CA TRP A 278 5.78 21.57 -2.24
C TRP A 278 7.19 20.96 -2.26
N MET A 279 8.12 21.43 -1.41
CA MET A 279 9.45 20.83 -1.30
C MET A 279 9.38 19.45 -0.64
N LEU A 280 8.47 19.25 0.32
CA LEU A 280 8.27 17.93 0.93
C LEU A 280 7.76 16.90 -0.09
N GLU A 281 6.77 17.28 -0.91
CA GLU A 281 6.25 16.44 -2.00
C GLU A 281 7.36 16.11 -3.03
N LEU A 282 8.20 17.09 -3.37
CA LEU A 282 9.35 16.89 -4.25
C LEU A 282 10.37 15.91 -3.63
N LEU A 283 10.70 16.06 -2.34
CA LEU A 283 11.67 15.21 -1.65
C LEU A 283 11.18 13.76 -1.55
N GLN A 284 9.87 13.53 -1.42
CA GLN A 284 9.29 12.17 -1.39
C GLN A 284 9.54 11.40 -2.69
N VAL A 285 9.49 12.08 -3.85
CA VAL A 285 9.68 11.44 -5.16
C VAL A 285 11.08 11.63 -5.73
N PHE A 286 11.98 12.31 -5.01
CA PHE A 286 13.28 12.70 -5.55
C PHE A 286 14.13 11.48 -5.96
N ASN A 287 14.07 10.39 -5.20
CA ASN A 287 14.71 9.13 -5.57
C ASN A 287 14.27 8.64 -6.94
N VAL A 288 12.96 8.69 -7.21
CA VAL A 288 12.38 8.26 -8.50
C VAL A 288 12.83 9.20 -9.62
N LEU A 289 12.92 10.50 -9.38
CA LEU A 289 13.40 11.47 -10.38
C LEU A 289 14.87 11.21 -10.74
N VAL A 290 15.72 10.92 -9.75
CA VAL A 290 17.12 10.51 -9.96
C VAL A 290 17.19 9.18 -10.70
N ASP A 291 16.25 8.27 -10.45
CA ASP A 291 16.23 6.99 -11.14
C ASP A 291 15.77 7.06 -12.59
N MET A 292 14.84 7.97 -12.89
CA MET A 292 14.20 8.13 -14.20
C MET A 292 14.91 9.13 -15.11
N ILE A 293 15.93 9.84 -14.66
CA ILE A 293 16.67 10.84 -15.46
C ILE A 293 17.27 10.26 -16.76
N SER A 294 17.55 8.95 -16.80
CA SER A 294 18.01 8.25 -18.00
C SER A 294 16.90 7.92 -19.00
N SER A 295 15.63 8.10 -18.62
CA SER A 295 14.44 7.85 -19.45
C SER A 295 13.61 9.13 -19.57
N PRO A 296 13.76 9.94 -20.63
CA PRO A 296 13.09 11.23 -20.74
C PRO A 296 11.55 11.11 -20.73
N VAL A 297 11.00 10.03 -21.30
CA VAL A 297 9.56 9.77 -21.31
C VAL A 297 9.02 9.49 -19.91
N HIS A 298 9.71 8.65 -19.14
CA HIS A 298 9.31 8.33 -17.76
C HIS A 298 9.53 9.53 -16.83
N LEU A 299 10.61 10.28 -17.03
CA LEU A 299 10.87 11.51 -16.30
C LEU A 299 9.75 12.53 -16.51
N GLN A 300 9.32 12.72 -17.76
CA GLN A 300 8.20 13.61 -18.07
C GLN A 300 6.90 13.15 -17.42
N GLU A 301 6.60 11.84 -17.46
CA GLU A 301 5.43 11.28 -16.78
C GLU A 301 5.45 11.52 -15.27
N GLU A 302 6.58 11.27 -14.61
CA GLU A 302 6.72 11.53 -13.17
C GLU A 302 6.65 13.04 -12.85
N CYS A 303 7.17 13.91 -13.71
CA CYS A 303 7.01 15.35 -13.56
C CYS A 303 5.54 15.79 -13.73
N ASP A 304 4.81 15.20 -14.68
CA ASP A 304 3.38 15.43 -14.88
C ASP A 304 2.57 15.02 -13.65
N LEU A 305 2.87 13.84 -13.09
CA LEU A 305 2.23 13.33 -11.87
C LEU A 305 2.57 14.17 -10.64
N LEU A 306 3.85 14.57 -10.48
CA LEU A 306 4.27 15.43 -9.38
C LEU A 306 3.60 16.80 -9.46
N ALA A 307 3.49 17.39 -10.65
CA ALA A 307 2.86 18.70 -10.85
C ALA A 307 1.42 18.78 -10.31
N ILE A 308 0.65 17.69 -10.42
CA ILE A 308 -0.72 17.58 -9.87
C ILE A 308 -0.71 17.76 -8.34
N ASN A 309 0.22 17.10 -7.65
CA ASN A 309 0.36 17.22 -6.19
C ASN A 309 0.85 18.61 -5.79
N LEU A 310 1.89 19.14 -6.45
CA LEU A 310 2.48 20.42 -6.10
C LEU A 310 1.44 21.55 -6.16
N ILE A 311 0.62 21.60 -7.22
CA ILE A 311 -0.42 22.63 -7.39
C ILE A 311 -1.56 22.48 -6.39
N THR A 312 -1.85 21.25 -5.96
CA THR A 312 -2.90 21.00 -4.96
C THR A 312 -2.45 21.45 -3.56
N LYS A 313 -1.15 21.35 -3.27
CA LYS A 313 -0.57 21.70 -1.95
C LYS A 313 -0.06 23.15 -1.87
N SER A 314 0.28 23.79 -2.99
CA SER A 314 0.94 25.10 -2.97
C SER A 314 0.58 25.97 -4.19
N ASN A 315 0.22 27.23 -3.91
CA ASN A 315 -0.11 28.21 -4.94
C ASN A 315 1.12 28.90 -5.54
N ASN A 316 2.20 29.02 -4.78
CA ASN A 316 3.47 29.58 -5.24
C ASN A 316 4.53 28.49 -5.19
N ILE A 317 5.15 28.19 -6.32
CA ILE A 317 6.16 27.15 -6.47
C ILE A 317 7.33 27.80 -7.18
N ASP A 318 8.52 27.70 -6.58
CA ASP A 318 9.73 28.32 -7.11
C ASP A 318 10.86 27.29 -7.09
N PHE A 319 11.04 26.62 -8.23
CA PHE A 319 12.03 25.55 -8.39
C PHE A 319 13.48 26.06 -8.31
N GLU A 320 13.73 27.37 -8.54
CA GLU A 320 15.08 27.93 -8.43
C GLU A 320 15.61 27.89 -6.99
N LYS A 321 14.71 27.97 -6.00
CA LYS A 321 15.07 27.89 -4.57
C LYS A 321 15.59 26.52 -4.16
N PHE A 322 15.15 25.45 -4.81
CA PHE A 322 15.52 24.09 -4.41
C PHE A 322 16.94 23.72 -4.82
N LYS A 323 17.42 24.26 -5.95
CA LYS A 323 18.78 24.02 -6.46
C LYS A 323 19.89 24.24 -5.41
N PRO A 324 20.03 25.41 -4.76
CA PRO A 324 21.08 25.63 -3.78
C PRO A 324 20.95 24.72 -2.56
N VAL A 325 19.71 24.42 -2.12
CA VAL A 325 19.43 23.53 -0.99
C VAL A 325 19.88 22.10 -1.31
N MET A 326 19.53 21.59 -2.48
CA MET A 326 19.92 20.26 -2.96
C MET A 326 21.45 20.12 -3.04
N LEU A 327 22.14 21.10 -3.66
CA LEU A 327 23.60 21.07 -3.79
C LEU A 327 24.31 21.20 -2.44
N ALA A 328 23.80 22.01 -1.51
CA ALA A 328 24.33 22.09 -0.16
C ALA A 328 24.17 20.76 0.60
N ALA A 329 23.01 20.11 0.46
CA ALA A 329 22.77 18.82 1.09
C ALA A 329 23.68 17.72 0.54
N LEU A 330 23.84 17.64 -0.79
CA LEU A 330 24.73 16.65 -1.42
C LEU A 330 26.20 16.86 -1.05
N ARG A 331 26.68 18.11 -0.98
CA ARG A 331 28.03 18.42 -0.51
C ARG A 331 28.30 17.90 0.90
N SER A 332 27.32 18.06 1.79
CA SER A 332 27.41 17.58 3.17
C SER A 332 27.38 16.05 3.27
N LEU A 333 26.68 15.37 2.35
CA LEU A 333 26.57 13.91 2.33
C LEU A 333 27.72 13.22 1.57
N LEU A 334 28.39 13.93 0.66
CA LEU A 334 29.49 13.41 -0.18
C LEU A 334 30.81 14.19 -0.03
N PRO A 335 31.27 14.52 1.21
CA PRO A 335 32.39 15.45 1.39
C PRO A 335 33.73 14.93 0.84
N LYS A 336 33.89 13.61 0.67
CA LYS A 336 35.14 12.99 0.21
C LYS A 336 35.28 12.94 -1.32
N GLN A 337 34.18 12.99 -2.06
CA GLN A 337 34.15 12.78 -3.52
C GLN A 337 33.68 14.03 -4.28
N TRP A 338 33.00 14.96 -3.60
CA TRP A 338 32.43 16.14 -4.22
C TRP A 338 33.49 16.96 -4.99
N SER A 339 33.23 17.14 -6.29
CA SER A 339 34.08 17.92 -7.19
C SER A 339 33.23 18.79 -8.12
N THR A 340 33.87 19.64 -8.92
CA THR A 340 33.18 20.45 -9.94
C THR A 340 32.42 19.59 -10.95
N LEU A 341 32.91 18.38 -11.23
CA LEU A 341 32.26 17.42 -12.12
C LEU A 341 30.94 16.90 -11.53
N HIS A 342 30.91 16.65 -10.21
CA HIS A 342 29.69 16.21 -9.51
C HIS A 342 28.68 17.35 -9.47
N GLU A 343 29.14 18.56 -9.15
CA GLU A 343 28.30 19.76 -9.13
C GLU A 343 27.65 20.03 -10.49
N ASN A 344 28.41 19.96 -11.58
CA ASN A 344 27.89 20.13 -12.93
C ASN A 344 26.87 19.04 -13.30
N ALA A 345 27.09 17.79 -12.88
CA ALA A 345 26.18 16.67 -13.15
C ALA A 345 24.85 16.87 -12.41
N TRP A 346 24.89 17.19 -11.12
CA TRP A 346 23.69 17.45 -10.31
C TRP A 346 22.96 18.73 -10.71
N GLU A 347 23.67 19.77 -11.11
CA GLU A 347 23.07 20.97 -11.71
C GLU A 347 22.33 20.63 -13.00
N TRP A 348 22.94 19.84 -13.88
CA TRP A 348 22.29 19.39 -15.11
C TRP A 348 21.02 18.57 -14.84
N LEU A 349 21.06 17.64 -13.88
CA LEU A 349 19.89 16.87 -13.45
C LEU A 349 18.78 17.81 -13.00
N TRP A 350 19.09 18.74 -12.09
CA TRP A 350 18.08 19.64 -11.55
C TRP A 350 17.51 20.58 -12.61
N MET A 351 18.34 21.15 -13.48
CA MET A 351 17.85 22.01 -14.57
C MET A 351 16.88 21.25 -15.50
N THR A 352 17.15 19.98 -15.75
CA THR A 352 16.28 19.12 -16.56
C THR A 352 14.94 18.86 -15.86
N VAL A 353 14.99 18.46 -14.58
CA VAL A 353 13.80 18.23 -13.75
C VAL A 353 12.97 19.51 -13.59
N ALA A 354 13.60 20.62 -13.23
CA ALA A 354 12.96 21.92 -13.02
C ALA A 354 12.29 22.45 -14.28
N ARG A 355 12.90 22.26 -15.46
CA ARG A 355 12.28 22.61 -16.75
C ARG A 355 10.99 21.83 -16.97
N ASN A 356 11.04 20.50 -16.82
CA ASN A 356 9.88 19.64 -17.02
C ASN A 356 8.78 19.95 -16.00
N LEU A 357 9.14 20.16 -14.72
CA LEU A 357 8.18 20.53 -13.67
C LEU A 357 7.55 21.90 -13.90
N ASN A 358 8.31 22.90 -14.38
CA ASN A 358 7.76 24.20 -14.76
C ASN A 358 6.72 24.05 -15.88
N GLU A 359 7.03 23.29 -16.92
CA GLU A 359 6.11 23.04 -18.02
C GLU A 359 4.85 22.28 -17.56
N SER A 360 5.02 21.19 -16.81
CA SER A 360 3.92 20.38 -16.28
C SER A 360 3.03 21.17 -15.32
N THR A 361 3.61 21.98 -14.43
CA THR A 361 2.82 22.81 -13.50
C THR A 361 2.06 23.91 -14.23
N MET A 362 2.63 24.53 -15.26
CA MET A 362 1.90 25.48 -16.09
C MET A 362 0.69 24.82 -16.78
N LYS A 363 0.89 23.64 -17.38
CA LYS A 363 -0.18 22.85 -18.00
C LYS A 363 -1.29 22.50 -17.01
N VAL A 364 -0.95 21.96 -15.85
CA VAL A 364 -1.94 21.56 -14.84
C VAL A 364 -2.72 22.76 -14.31
N ARG A 365 -2.06 23.91 -14.05
CA ARG A 365 -2.75 25.16 -13.65
C ARG A 365 -3.72 25.64 -14.72
N ALA A 366 -3.31 25.56 -15.99
CA ALA A 366 -4.15 25.94 -17.10
C ALA A 366 -5.34 24.97 -17.26
N PHE A 367 -5.11 23.65 -17.28
CA PHE A 367 -6.11 22.67 -17.68
C PHE A 367 -7.10 22.28 -16.59
N LYS A 368 -6.67 22.16 -15.33
CA LYS A 368 -7.51 21.69 -14.20
C LYS A 368 -8.88 22.38 -14.12
N PRO A 369 -8.99 23.73 -14.13
CA PRO A 369 -10.29 24.40 -14.04
C PRO A 369 -11.19 24.17 -15.26
N TYR A 370 -10.63 24.11 -16.48
CA TYR A 370 -11.42 23.86 -17.69
C TYR A 370 -11.85 22.40 -17.80
N ASN A 371 -11.02 21.46 -17.35
CA ASN A 371 -11.39 20.05 -17.26
C ASN A 371 -12.60 19.87 -16.34
N GLY A 372 -12.58 20.45 -15.12
CA GLY A 372 -13.73 20.42 -14.21
C GLY A 372 -14.99 21.05 -14.83
N ARG A 373 -14.84 22.21 -15.52
CA ARG A 373 -15.95 22.86 -16.22
C ARG A 373 -16.53 21.98 -17.33
N MET A 374 -15.69 21.34 -18.14
CA MET A 374 -16.10 20.43 -19.21
C MET A 374 -16.98 19.30 -18.66
N PHE A 375 -16.50 18.58 -17.64
CA PHE A 375 -17.26 17.47 -17.05
C PHE A 375 -18.58 17.92 -16.39
N SER A 376 -18.61 19.09 -15.77
CA SER A 376 -19.85 19.66 -15.22
C SER A 376 -20.87 20.13 -16.28
N SER A 377 -20.40 20.39 -17.51
CA SER A 377 -21.22 20.88 -18.62
C SER A 377 -21.75 19.78 -19.53
N LEU A 378 -21.16 18.57 -19.47
CA LEU A 378 -21.59 17.41 -20.26
C LEU A 378 -22.98 16.95 -19.82
N LYS A 379 -23.93 16.93 -20.75
CA LYS A 379 -25.28 16.39 -20.56
C LYS A 379 -25.32 14.89 -20.85
N GLU A 380 -26.32 14.20 -20.32
CA GLU A 380 -26.49 12.74 -20.52
C GLU A 380 -26.59 12.36 -22.02
N GLU A 381 -27.20 13.19 -22.85
CA GLU A 381 -27.27 12.99 -24.31
C GLU A 381 -25.88 13.02 -24.98
N GLN A 382 -25.01 13.92 -24.53
CA GLN A 382 -23.63 14.01 -25.03
C GLN A 382 -22.78 12.85 -24.54
N LEU A 383 -22.99 12.42 -23.29
CA LEU A 383 -22.36 11.22 -22.74
C LEU A 383 -22.78 9.97 -23.54
N ASP A 384 -24.06 9.79 -23.88
CA ASP A 384 -24.52 8.65 -24.68
C ASP A 384 -23.91 8.64 -26.09
N ARG A 385 -23.77 9.82 -26.72
CA ARG A 385 -23.04 9.97 -27.99
C ARG A 385 -21.58 9.57 -27.86
N PHE A 386 -20.87 10.05 -26.83
CA PHE A 386 -19.48 9.67 -26.58
C PHE A 386 -19.34 8.15 -26.41
N ARG A 387 -20.16 7.54 -25.54
CA ARG A 387 -20.16 6.11 -25.25
C ARG A 387 -20.39 5.24 -26.49
N THR A 388 -21.20 5.72 -27.43
CA THR A 388 -21.57 4.96 -28.63
C THR A 388 -20.54 5.13 -29.76
N HIS A 389 -19.98 6.34 -29.92
CA HIS A 389 -19.09 6.64 -31.05
C HIS A 389 -17.64 6.23 -30.82
N ILE A 390 -17.14 6.26 -29.57
CA ILE A 390 -15.74 5.95 -29.24
C ILE A 390 -15.27 4.61 -29.79
N PHE A 391 -16.00 3.51 -29.55
CA PHE A 391 -15.58 2.19 -30.03
C PHE A 391 -15.79 2.02 -31.52
N THR A 392 -16.83 2.64 -32.08
CA THR A 392 -17.08 2.63 -33.53
C THR A 392 -15.91 3.25 -34.30
N GLU A 393 -15.46 4.43 -33.86
CA GLU A 393 -14.28 5.11 -34.43
C GLU A 393 -12.99 4.35 -34.13
N PHE A 394 -12.85 3.79 -32.94
CA PHE A 394 -11.65 3.05 -32.57
C PHE A 394 -11.47 1.78 -33.41
N PHE A 395 -12.54 1.03 -33.63
CA PHE A 395 -12.54 -0.16 -34.47
C PHE A 395 -12.36 0.14 -35.95
N ALA A 396 -12.78 1.32 -36.41
CA ALA A 396 -12.51 1.80 -37.76
C ALA A 396 -11.03 2.14 -37.97
N ARG A 397 -10.37 2.74 -36.96
CA ARG A 397 -8.94 3.09 -37.04
C ARG A 397 -8.00 1.92 -36.77
N SER A 398 -8.38 1.00 -35.90
CA SER A 398 -7.56 -0.15 -35.52
C SER A 398 -8.40 -1.43 -35.56
N GLN A 399 -8.38 -2.12 -36.71
CA GLN A 399 -9.14 -3.36 -36.86
C GLN A 399 -8.66 -4.46 -35.90
N ALA A 400 -7.37 -4.50 -35.58
CA ALA A 400 -6.78 -5.44 -34.61
C ALA A 400 -7.38 -5.29 -33.19
N SER A 401 -7.93 -4.13 -32.85
CA SER A 401 -8.58 -3.95 -31.56
C SER A 401 -9.93 -4.67 -31.45
N GLN A 402 -10.61 -4.97 -32.57
CA GLN A 402 -11.92 -5.65 -32.56
C GLN A 402 -11.84 -7.03 -31.90
N ASP A 403 -10.72 -7.75 -32.09
CA ASP A 403 -10.52 -9.08 -31.54
C ASP A 403 -10.34 -9.08 -30.01
N LEU A 404 -9.93 -7.95 -29.43
CA LEU A 404 -9.73 -7.78 -27.98
C LEU A 404 -11.01 -7.35 -27.26
N PHE A 405 -11.94 -6.70 -27.97
CA PHE A 405 -13.18 -6.17 -27.40
C PHE A 405 -14.40 -7.04 -27.75
N LYS A 406 -14.45 -8.25 -27.17
CA LYS A 406 -15.56 -9.21 -27.36
C LYS A 406 -16.75 -9.01 -26.39
N GLN A 407 -16.77 -7.91 -25.65
CA GLN A 407 -17.77 -7.66 -24.61
C GLN A 407 -19.10 -7.12 -25.17
N SER A 408 -20.17 -7.19 -24.38
CA SER A 408 -21.46 -6.63 -24.76
C SER A 408 -21.41 -5.09 -24.88
N GLN A 409 -22.31 -4.51 -25.68
CA GLN A 409 -22.42 -3.05 -25.83
C GLN A 409 -22.60 -2.34 -24.48
N SER A 410 -23.38 -2.91 -23.56
CA SER A 410 -23.54 -2.36 -22.20
C SER A 410 -22.20 -2.30 -21.44
N ARG A 411 -21.33 -3.30 -21.61
CA ARG A 411 -20.00 -3.31 -21.00
C ARG A 411 -19.06 -2.30 -21.65
N LEU A 412 -19.12 -2.14 -22.98
CA LEU A 412 -18.37 -1.10 -23.69
C LEU A 412 -18.77 0.29 -23.21
N ARG A 413 -20.07 0.58 -23.07
CA ARG A 413 -20.56 1.85 -22.50
C ARG A 413 -20.01 2.10 -21.09
N TYR A 414 -20.03 1.08 -20.22
CA TYR A 414 -19.41 1.17 -18.90
C TYR A 414 -17.91 1.46 -18.96
N ILE A 415 -17.17 0.86 -19.91
CA ILE A 415 -15.74 1.14 -20.10
C ILE A 415 -15.55 2.60 -20.53
N ALA A 416 -16.36 3.12 -21.46
CA ALA A 416 -16.30 4.52 -21.87
C ALA A 416 -16.54 5.48 -20.68
N ASP A 417 -17.50 5.18 -19.80
CA ASP A 417 -17.70 5.95 -18.56
C ASP A 417 -16.46 5.91 -17.66
N ARG A 418 -15.79 4.75 -17.54
CA ARG A 418 -14.57 4.62 -16.75
C ARG A 418 -13.40 5.37 -17.35
N VAL A 419 -13.30 5.45 -18.68
CA VAL A 419 -12.30 6.27 -19.37
C VAL A 419 -12.50 7.75 -19.07
N LEU A 420 -13.74 8.24 -19.17
CA LEU A 420 -14.11 9.61 -18.80
C LEU A 420 -13.80 9.90 -17.32
N GLN A 421 -14.22 9.01 -16.43
CA GLN A 421 -13.98 9.15 -14.99
C GLN A 421 -12.48 9.18 -14.66
N SER A 422 -11.67 8.31 -15.27
CA SER A 422 -10.22 8.27 -15.03
C SER A 422 -9.55 9.58 -15.48
N SER A 423 -10.01 10.15 -16.59
CA SER A 423 -9.54 11.45 -17.06
C SER A 423 -9.91 12.60 -16.11
N TYR A 424 -11.08 12.56 -15.48
CA TYR A 424 -11.49 13.55 -14.49
C TYR A 424 -10.73 13.38 -13.16
N ASP A 425 -10.66 12.13 -12.67
CA ASP A 425 -10.03 11.77 -11.41
C ASP A 425 -8.55 12.14 -11.38
N MET A 426 -7.85 12.05 -12.51
CA MET A 426 -6.44 12.44 -12.64
C MET A 426 -6.16 13.86 -12.11
N PHE A 427 -7.09 14.81 -12.24
CA PHE A 427 -6.91 16.18 -11.74
C PHE A 427 -7.52 16.44 -10.36
N HIS A 428 -8.54 15.66 -9.97
CA HIS A 428 -9.46 16.01 -8.89
C HIS A 428 -9.41 15.04 -7.70
N LYS A 429 -9.01 13.79 -7.93
CA LYS A 429 -8.87 12.76 -6.89
C LYS A 429 -7.43 12.78 -6.32
N ASN A 430 -7.22 12.13 -5.19
CA ASN A 430 -5.87 11.95 -4.65
C ASN A 430 -5.03 11.12 -5.65
N LYS A 431 -3.83 11.60 -6.00
CA LYS A 431 -2.89 10.95 -6.91
C LYS A 431 -2.65 9.49 -6.51
N ASP A 432 -2.39 9.22 -5.23
CA ASP A 432 -2.00 7.87 -4.80
C ASP A 432 -3.13 6.87 -5.03
N GLU A 433 -4.37 7.27 -4.74
CA GLU A 433 -5.56 6.43 -4.98
C GLU A 433 -5.82 6.23 -6.47
N THR A 434 -5.67 7.28 -7.28
CA THR A 434 -5.81 7.17 -8.75
C THR A 434 -4.71 6.28 -9.34
N LEU A 435 -3.47 6.41 -8.88
CA LEU A 435 -2.38 5.57 -9.36
C LEU A 435 -2.56 4.12 -8.92
N ASP A 436 -3.03 3.83 -7.71
CA ASP A 436 -3.35 2.48 -7.27
C ASP A 436 -4.44 1.83 -8.14
N ASP A 437 -5.49 2.59 -8.45
CA ASP A 437 -6.59 2.15 -9.34
C ASP A 437 -6.09 1.87 -10.76
N LEU A 438 -5.22 2.74 -11.30
CA LEU A 438 -4.62 2.60 -12.63
C LEU A 438 -3.60 1.47 -12.69
N SER A 439 -2.75 1.32 -11.68
CA SER A 439 -1.80 0.22 -11.56
C SER A 439 -2.55 -1.12 -11.51
N ALA A 440 -3.60 -1.23 -10.69
CA ALA A 440 -4.47 -2.41 -10.67
C ALA A 440 -5.16 -2.67 -12.01
N LEU A 441 -5.53 -1.62 -12.75
CA LEU A 441 -6.08 -1.76 -14.10
C LEU A 441 -5.01 -2.21 -15.10
N GLY A 442 -3.82 -1.64 -15.07
CA GLY A 442 -2.70 -2.00 -15.96
C GLY A 442 -2.25 -3.44 -15.77
N LEU A 443 -2.18 -3.93 -14.52
CA LEU A 443 -1.89 -5.35 -14.25
C LEU A 443 -2.97 -6.31 -14.79
N ARG A 444 -4.24 -5.89 -14.83
CA ARG A 444 -5.27 -6.67 -15.54
C ARG A 444 -5.04 -6.69 -17.05
N HIS A 445 -4.56 -5.59 -17.63
CA HIS A 445 -4.25 -5.51 -19.06
C HIS A 445 -3.03 -6.38 -19.43
N VAL A 446 -2.06 -6.54 -18.53
CA VAL A 446 -1.00 -7.56 -18.68
C VAL A 446 -1.62 -8.94 -18.84
N GLY A 447 -2.57 -9.26 -17.98
CA GLY A 447 -3.30 -10.53 -18.02
C GLY A 447 -4.08 -10.76 -19.32
N TYR A 448 -4.76 -9.72 -19.80
CA TYR A 448 -5.48 -9.77 -21.07
C TYR A 448 -4.56 -9.77 -22.30
N GLY A 449 -3.25 -9.56 -22.14
CA GLY A 449 -2.29 -9.48 -23.23
C GLY A 449 -2.55 -8.29 -24.16
N ILE A 450 -2.99 -7.16 -23.61
CA ILE A 450 -3.31 -5.98 -24.43
C ILE A 450 -2.03 -5.37 -25.01
N PRO A 451 -1.93 -5.22 -26.35
CA PRO A 451 -0.80 -4.55 -26.98
C PRO A 451 -0.73 -3.07 -26.59
N ILE A 452 0.44 -2.61 -26.14
CA ILE A 452 0.66 -1.23 -25.68
C ILE A 452 0.49 -0.20 -26.80
N GLU A 453 0.63 -0.62 -28.06
CA GLU A 453 0.50 0.21 -29.25
C GLU A 453 -0.93 0.70 -29.47
N LEU A 454 -1.92 0.06 -28.86
CA LEU A 454 -3.33 0.43 -28.99
C LEU A 454 -3.72 1.64 -28.14
N PHE A 455 -2.96 1.96 -27.09
CA PHE A 455 -3.29 3.04 -26.16
C PHE A 455 -3.21 4.42 -26.81
N GLY A 456 -2.18 4.70 -27.63
CA GLY A 456 -2.04 5.96 -28.35
C GLY A 456 -3.21 6.24 -29.30
N PRO A 457 -3.51 5.33 -30.25
CA PRO A 457 -4.67 5.45 -31.12
C PRO A 457 -6.00 5.57 -30.35
N PHE A 458 -6.15 4.85 -29.24
CA PHE A 458 -7.35 4.94 -28.39
C PHE A 458 -7.52 6.33 -27.76
N VAL A 459 -6.44 6.92 -27.23
CA VAL A 459 -6.41 8.30 -26.72
C VAL A 459 -6.83 9.28 -27.81
N GLU A 460 -6.26 9.18 -29.01
CA GLU A 460 -6.62 10.07 -30.12
C GLU A 460 -8.09 9.93 -30.52
N VAL A 461 -8.65 8.72 -30.53
CA VAL A 461 -10.07 8.52 -30.81
C VAL A 461 -10.94 9.15 -29.73
N CYS A 462 -10.60 9.00 -28.45
CA CYS A 462 -11.32 9.64 -27.36
C CYS A 462 -11.37 11.17 -27.54
N VAL A 463 -10.24 11.78 -27.88
CA VAL A 463 -10.16 13.24 -28.09
C VAL A 463 -10.96 13.66 -29.31
N ASN A 464 -10.85 12.93 -30.42
CA ASN A 464 -11.59 13.23 -31.66
C ASN A 464 -13.12 13.12 -31.48
N VAL A 465 -13.59 12.16 -30.69
CA VAL A 465 -15.02 12.01 -30.37
C VAL A 465 -15.49 13.08 -29.38
N MET A 466 -14.63 13.52 -28.47
CA MET A 466 -14.96 14.57 -27.49
C MET A 466 -15.01 15.97 -28.13
N HIS A 467 -14.15 16.25 -29.10
CA HIS A 467 -14.04 17.56 -29.76
C HIS A 467 -15.38 18.16 -30.23
N PRO A 468 -16.22 17.47 -31.03
CA PRO A 468 -17.50 18.03 -31.46
C PRO A 468 -18.50 18.22 -30.31
N LEU A 469 -18.38 17.47 -29.21
CA LEU A 469 -19.26 17.62 -28.04
C LEU A 469 -18.97 18.91 -27.27
N ILE A 470 -17.69 19.30 -27.19
CA ILE A 470 -17.27 20.54 -26.53
C ILE A 470 -17.71 21.77 -27.34
N GLN A 471 -17.73 21.66 -28.68
CA GLN A 471 -18.20 22.73 -29.56
C GLN A 471 -19.68 23.09 -29.39
N GLU A 472 -20.48 22.18 -28.82
CA GLU A 472 -21.89 22.42 -28.52
C GLU A 472 -22.10 23.23 -27.23
N PHE A 473 -21.05 23.48 -26.44
CA PHE A 473 -21.18 24.23 -25.21
C PHE A 473 -21.47 25.71 -25.48
N PRO A 474 -22.34 26.35 -24.68
CA PRO A 474 -22.62 27.76 -24.80
C PRO A 474 -21.34 28.57 -24.55
N ASN A 475 -20.95 29.36 -25.54
CA ASN A 475 -19.81 30.25 -25.45
C ASN A 475 -20.29 31.69 -25.35
N ASP A 476 -20.33 32.20 -24.11
CA ASP A 476 -20.79 33.58 -23.84
C ASP A 476 -19.74 34.65 -24.21
N CYS A 477 -18.53 34.23 -24.63
CA CYS A 477 -17.45 35.13 -24.97
C CYS A 477 -17.55 35.60 -26.44
N VAL A 478 -17.84 36.89 -26.63
CA VAL A 478 -17.92 37.53 -27.96
C VAL A 478 -16.58 38.18 -28.37
N SER A 479 -15.55 38.09 -27.51
CA SER A 479 -14.25 38.73 -27.76
C SER A 479 -13.50 38.07 -28.91
N THR A 480 -13.12 38.87 -29.91
CA THR A 480 -12.26 38.46 -31.04
C THR A 480 -10.79 38.78 -30.81
N LYS A 481 -10.42 39.21 -29.59
CA LYS A 481 -9.05 39.56 -29.25
C LYS A 481 -8.16 38.32 -29.34
N MET A 482 -7.02 38.43 -30.03
CA MET A 482 -6.00 37.39 -30.00
C MET A 482 -5.26 37.44 -28.67
N VAL A 483 -5.16 36.31 -28.00
CA VAL A 483 -4.44 36.13 -26.73
C VAL A 483 -3.47 34.97 -26.89
N TRP A 484 -2.32 35.06 -26.23
CA TRP A 484 -1.38 33.97 -26.17
C TRP A 484 -2.00 32.77 -25.47
N CYS A 485 -1.83 31.57 -26.06
CA CYS A 485 -2.32 30.33 -25.48
C CYS A 485 -1.74 30.17 -24.05
N PRO A 486 -2.59 30.03 -23.02
CA PRO A 486 -2.13 29.88 -21.63
C PRO A 486 -1.24 28.66 -21.40
N LYS A 487 -1.34 27.64 -22.29
CA LYS A 487 -0.59 26.39 -22.24
C LYS A 487 0.91 26.58 -22.51
N ASP A 488 1.26 27.24 -23.61
CA ASP A 488 2.63 27.25 -24.14
C ASP A 488 3.19 28.66 -24.41
N LYS A 489 2.33 29.69 -24.43
CA LYS A 489 2.66 31.06 -24.84
C LYS A 489 3.34 31.14 -26.22
N ALA A 490 3.21 30.10 -27.05
CA ALA A 490 3.94 29.96 -28.32
C ALA A 490 3.08 30.30 -29.53
N HIS A 491 1.75 30.17 -29.42
CA HIS A 491 0.82 30.53 -30.47
C HIS A 491 -0.36 31.37 -29.93
N GLN A 492 -0.92 32.21 -30.80
CA GLN A 492 -2.05 33.08 -30.45
C GLN A 492 -3.36 32.45 -30.88
N ILE A 493 -4.36 32.51 -30.00
CA ILE A 493 -5.72 32.00 -30.23
C ILE A 493 -6.73 33.10 -29.91
N GLN A 494 -7.91 33.06 -30.54
CA GLN A 494 -8.96 34.03 -30.22
C GLN A 494 -9.44 33.80 -28.79
N GLU A 495 -9.69 34.87 -28.05
CA GLU A 495 -10.11 34.82 -26.64
C GLU A 495 -11.38 33.98 -26.43
N LYS A 496 -12.31 34.02 -27.39
CA LYS A 496 -13.49 33.16 -27.40
C LYS A 496 -13.17 31.67 -27.55
N GLU A 497 -12.08 31.29 -28.22
CA GLU A 497 -11.71 29.89 -28.49
C GLU A 497 -10.89 29.28 -27.35
N ILE A 498 -10.38 30.11 -26.41
CA ILE A 498 -9.60 29.64 -25.26
C ILE A 498 -10.32 28.57 -24.45
N PRO A 499 -11.61 28.74 -24.05
CA PRO A 499 -12.27 27.74 -23.22
C PRO A 499 -12.37 26.38 -23.91
N GLU A 500 -12.77 26.34 -25.19
CA GLU A 500 -12.85 25.12 -25.99
C GLU A 500 -11.48 24.46 -26.12
N HIS A 501 -10.46 25.24 -26.52
CA HIS A 501 -9.10 24.74 -26.70
C HIS A 501 -8.52 24.18 -25.39
N MET A 502 -8.71 24.86 -24.26
CA MET A 502 -8.23 24.41 -22.94
C MET A 502 -8.98 23.16 -22.45
N MET A 503 -10.28 23.02 -22.74
CA MET A 503 -11.04 21.81 -22.41
C MET A 503 -10.53 20.61 -23.19
N ILE A 504 -10.34 20.74 -24.51
CA ILE A 504 -9.84 19.67 -25.38
C ILE A 504 -8.43 19.27 -24.98
N GLU A 505 -7.53 20.24 -24.83
CA GLU A 505 -6.13 19.96 -24.46
C GLU A 505 -6.00 19.45 -23.03
N GLY A 506 -6.84 19.93 -22.11
CA GLY A 506 -6.92 19.40 -20.76
C GLY A 506 -7.36 17.94 -20.74
N PHE A 507 -8.39 17.60 -21.52
CA PHE A 507 -8.85 16.21 -21.68
C PHE A 507 -7.78 15.32 -22.34
N ARG A 508 -7.17 15.78 -23.44
CA ARG A 508 -6.05 15.09 -24.13
C ARG A 508 -4.90 14.83 -23.18
N TRP A 509 -4.52 15.81 -22.36
CA TRP A 509 -3.42 15.66 -21.42
C TRP A 509 -3.75 14.64 -20.31
N SER A 510 -4.93 14.72 -19.69
CA SER A 510 -5.30 13.79 -18.61
C SER A 510 -5.47 12.36 -19.09
N ILE A 511 -6.16 12.14 -20.23
CA ILE A 511 -6.33 10.79 -20.77
C ILE A 511 -5.02 10.23 -21.33
N GLY A 512 -4.16 11.10 -21.90
CA GLY A 512 -2.82 10.73 -22.33
C GLY A 512 -1.92 10.34 -21.17
N LEU A 513 -1.99 11.04 -20.04
CA LEU A 513 -1.27 10.68 -18.82
C LEU A 513 -1.76 9.36 -18.24
N THR A 514 -3.08 9.16 -18.16
CA THR A 514 -3.68 7.87 -17.78
C THR A 514 -3.18 6.72 -18.65
N ALA A 515 -3.13 6.92 -19.97
CA ALA A 515 -2.62 5.93 -20.91
C ALA A 515 -1.12 5.65 -20.70
N ARG A 516 -0.29 6.67 -20.46
CA ARG A 516 1.15 6.49 -20.16
C ARG A 516 1.36 5.67 -18.88
N VAL A 517 0.64 6.00 -17.80
CA VAL A 517 0.69 5.25 -16.53
C VAL A 517 0.29 3.78 -16.74
N LEU A 518 -0.77 3.52 -17.52
CA LEU A 518 -1.20 2.15 -17.85
C LEU A 518 -0.15 1.41 -18.70
N VAL A 519 0.41 2.06 -19.72
CA VAL A 519 1.47 1.46 -20.57
C VAL A 519 2.70 1.13 -19.74
N ARG A 520 3.14 2.04 -18.87
CA ARG A 520 4.25 1.78 -17.93
C ARG A 520 3.94 0.60 -17.02
N THR A 521 2.76 0.57 -16.43
CA THR A 521 2.31 -0.55 -15.59
C THR A 521 2.30 -1.87 -16.34
N ILE A 522 1.88 -1.87 -17.61
CA ILE A 522 1.92 -3.06 -18.44
C ILE A 522 3.36 -3.46 -18.73
N MET A 523 4.24 -2.53 -19.06
CA MET A 523 5.65 -2.82 -19.36
C MET A 523 6.40 -3.36 -18.14
N ASP A 524 6.29 -2.68 -17.00
CA ASP A 524 6.99 -3.04 -15.77
C ASP A 524 6.33 -4.26 -15.09
N GLY A 525 5.00 -4.36 -15.17
CA GLY A 525 4.21 -5.44 -14.58
C GLY A 525 4.14 -6.71 -15.42
N SER A 526 4.64 -6.74 -16.66
CA SER A 526 4.69 -7.93 -17.53
C SER A 526 5.79 -8.93 -17.13
N THR A 527 5.94 -9.19 -15.83
CA THR A 527 6.87 -10.18 -15.33
C THR A 527 6.32 -11.60 -15.51
N ALA A 528 7.22 -12.59 -15.59
CA ALA A 528 6.81 -13.99 -15.68
C ALA A 528 5.97 -14.44 -14.47
N VAL A 529 6.22 -13.85 -13.29
CA VAL A 529 5.43 -14.04 -12.06
C VAL A 529 4.01 -13.53 -12.23
N MET A 530 3.83 -12.29 -12.68
CA MET A 530 2.50 -11.69 -12.87
C MET A 530 1.68 -12.42 -13.94
N GLN A 531 2.32 -12.86 -15.02
CA GLN A 531 1.67 -13.70 -16.03
C GLN A 531 1.20 -15.02 -15.43
N ALA A 532 2.00 -15.67 -14.59
CA ALA A 532 1.61 -16.92 -13.95
C ALA A 532 0.42 -16.73 -12.98
N ILE A 533 0.40 -15.64 -12.21
CA ILE A 533 -0.71 -15.27 -11.33
C ILE A 533 -2.00 -15.08 -12.14
N HIS A 534 -1.93 -14.39 -13.28
CA HIS A 534 -3.13 -14.15 -14.09
C HIS A 534 -3.79 -15.45 -14.59
N PHE A 535 -2.99 -16.45 -14.95
CA PHE A 535 -3.50 -17.76 -15.39
C PHE A 535 -3.75 -18.73 -14.22
N ASP A 536 -3.53 -18.29 -12.98
CA ASP A 536 -3.49 -19.12 -11.76
C ASP A 536 -2.69 -20.42 -11.94
N ASP A 537 -1.57 -20.36 -12.66
CA ASP A 537 -0.74 -21.52 -12.97
C ASP A 537 0.50 -21.57 -12.04
N SER A 538 0.36 -22.33 -10.95
CA SER A 538 1.44 -22.56 -9.98
C SER A 538 2.69 -23.23 -10.60
N LYS A 539 2.56 -24.01 -11.68
CA LYS A 539 3.71 -24.63 -12.35
C LYS A 539 4.47 -23.60 -13.17
N ARG A 540 3.76 -22.72 -13.88
CA ARG A 540 4.38 -21.58 -14.59
C ARG A 540 5.05 -20.63 -13.61
N LEU A 541 4.41 -20.36 -12.47
CA LEU A 541 4.97 -19.53 -11.41
C LEU A 541 6.26 -20.15 -10.85
N ARG A 542 6.25 -21.46 -10.57
CA ARG A 542 7.46 -22.17 -10.13
C ARG A 542 8.60 -22.01 -11.12
N ARG A 543 8.34 -22.15 -12.42
CA ARG A 543 9.37 -21.95 -13.47
C ARG A 543 9.87 -20.51 -13.49
N ALA A 544 8.96 -19.52 -13.46
CA ALA A 544 9.33 -18.11 -13.42
C ALA A 544 10.26 -17.77 -12.25
N LEU A 545 10.03 -18.37 -11.08
CA LEU A 545 10.87 -18.14 -9.91
C LEU A 545 12.20 -18.90 -9.95
N LEU A 546 12.36 -19.94 -10.77
CA LEU A 546 13.66 -20.62 -10.94
C LEU A 546 14.72 -19.69 -11.53
N ASP A 547 14.29 -18.70 -12.31
CA ASP A 547 15.16 -17.69 -12.92
C ASP A 547 15.57 -16.59 -11.91
N ALA A 548 14.87 -16.48 -10.77
CA ALA A 548 15.16 -15.46 -9.77
C ALA A 548 16.40 -15.82 -8.92
N PRO A 549 17.31 -14.86 -8.64
CA PRO A 549 18.38 -15.05 -7.67
C PRO A 549 17.83 -15.53 -6.32
N ARG A 550 18.52 -16.46 -5.66
CA ARG A 550 18.00 -17.11 -4.42
C ARG A 550 17.60 -16.11 -3.33
N VAL A 551 18.39 -15.05 -3.15
CA VAL A 551 18.17 -13.99 -2.15
C VAL A 551 16.96 -13.11 -2.49
N GLU A 552 16.73 -12.87 -3.77
CA GLU A 552 15.67 -11.97 -4.25
C GLU A 552 14.36 -12.68 -4.57
N ARG A 553 14.36 -14.02 -4.55
CA ARG A 553 13.19 -14.84 -4.89
C ARG A 553 11.96 -14.52 -4.04
N ALA A 554 12.12 -14.21 -2.75
CA ALA A 554 11.03 -13.77 -1.90
C ALA A 554 10.53 -12.37 -2.33
N ILE A 555 11.45 -11.46 -2.64
CA ILE A 555 11.14 -10.10 -3.10
C ILE A 555 10.33 -10.15 -4.40
N TRP A 556 10.72 -10.97 -5.38
CA TRP A 556 9.97 -11.12 -6.65
C TRP A 556 8.52 -11.60 -6.47
N GLN A 557 8.21 -12.25 -5.34
CA GLN A 557 6.86 -12.69 -4.99
C GLN A 557 6.10 -11.65 -4.15
N LEU A 558 6.80 -10.76 -3.47
CA LEU A 558 6.24 -9.84 -2.49
C LEU A 558 6.20 -8.39 -2.97
N ALA A 559 7.05 -8.02 -3.93
CA ALA A 559 7.19 -6.67 -4.47
C ALA A 559 7.66 -6.70 -5.93
N VAL A 560 6.94 -5.98 -6.78
CA VAL A 560 7.34 -5.62 -8.14
C VAL A 560 7.27 -4.11 -8.22
N GLN A 561 8.39 -3.48 -8.54
CA GLN A 561 8.44 -2.04 -8.74
C GLN A 561 7.79 -1.69 -10.08
N VAL A 562 6.80 -0.82 -10.06
CA VAL A 562 6.10 -0.28 -11.23
C VAL A 562 6.12 1.25 -11.13
N GLY A 563 7.03 1.88 -11.86
CA GLY A 563 7.30 3.31 -11.71
C GLY A 563 7.67 3.69 -10.27
N SER A 564 6.90 4.62 -9.67
CA SER A 564 7.05 5.06 -8.27
C SER A 564 6.36 4.15 -7.25
N GLN A 565 5.58 3.17 -7.68
CA GLN A 565 4.82 2.29 -6.79
C GLN A 565 5.44 0.89 -6.69
N SER A 566 5.33 0.28 -5.51
CA SER A 566 5.66 -1.14 -5.31
C SER A 566 4.35 -1.92 -5.19
N ILE A 567 4.09 -2.82 -6.12
CA ILE A 567 2.90 -3.67 -6.12
C ILE A 567 3.30 -5.04 -5.57
N SER A 568 2.51 -5.61 -4.65
CA SER A 568 2.75 -6.96 -4.16
C SER A 568 2.08 -8.02 -5.03
N PRO A 569 2.84 -8.90 -5.70
CA PRO A 569 2.26 -9.99 -6.49
C PRO A 569 1.44 -10.96 -5.61
N LEU A 570 1.86 -11.22 -4.37
CA LEU A 570 1.11 -12.05 -3.43
C LEU A 570 -0.25 -11.42 -3.11
N PHE A 571 -0.28 -10.14 -2.74
CA PHE A 571 -1.56 -9.46 -2.47
C PHE A 571 -2.46 -9.44 -3.72
N TRP A 572 -1.86 -9.22 -4.89
CA TRP A 572 -2.60 -9.26 -6.16
C TRP A 572 -3.21 -10.64 -6.41
N SER A 573 -2.46 -11.72 -6.18
CA SER A 573 -2.97 -13.10 -6.35
C SER A 573 -4.17 -13.40 -5.44
N LEU A 574 -4.14 -12.91 -4.19
CA LEU A 574 -5.28 -13.01 -3.27
C LEU A 574 -6.50 -12.26 -3.80
N ARG A 575 -6.32 -10.98 -4.18
CA ARG A 575 -7.41 -10.11 -4.63
C ARG A 575 -7.98 -10.52 -6.00
N SER A 576 -7.16 -11.07 -6.89
CA SER A 576 -7.60 -11.55 -8.20
C SER A 576 -8.30 -12.92 -8.14
N GLY A 577 -8.28 -13.58 -6.98
CA GLY A 577 -8.82 -14.94 -6.80
C GLY A 577 -7.92 -16.03 -7.38
N ALA A 578 -6.63 -15.75 -7.60
CA ALA A 578 -5.64 -16.71 -8.09
C ALA A 578 -5.07 -17.51 -6.89
N HIS A 579 -5.91 -18.38 -6.34
CA HIS A 579 -5.67 -19.02 -5.05
C HIS A 579 -4.55 -20.06 -5.09
N ASP A 580 -4.37 -20.77 -6.21
CA ASP A 580 -3.34 -21.79 -6.34
C ASP A 580 -1.94 -21.16 -6.39
N THR A 581 -1.82 -20.04 -7.11
CA THR A 581 -0.59 -19.23 -7.13
C THR A 581 -0.33 -18.57 -5.79
N ALA A 582 -1.35 -17.96 -5.14
CA ALA A 582 -1.22 -17.39 -3.80
C ALA A 582 -0.73 -18.43 -2.77
N LYS A 583 -1.34 -19.63 -2.76
CA LYS A 583 -0.93 -20.74 -1.90
C LYS A 583 0.52 -21.13 -2.14
N PHE A 584 0.91 -21.28 -3.41
CA PHE A 584 2.27 -21.62 -3.78
C PHE A 584 3.27 -20.55 -3.32
N MET A 585 2.93 -19.26 -3.46
CA MET A 585 3.80 -18.15 -3.04
C MET A 585 4.01 -18.12 -1.52
N ILE A 586 2.95 -18.30 -0.74
CA ILE A 586 3.05 -18.38 0.73
C ILE A 586 3.97 -19.53 1.13
N GLN A 587 3.78 -20.71 0.53
CA GLN A 587 4.64 -21.87 0.79
C GLN A 587 6.08 -21.64 0.36
N ASP A 588 6.31 -21.04 -0.81
CA ASP A 588 7.63 -20.82 -1.40
C ASP A 588 8.43 -19.76 -0.64
N VAL A 589 7.78 -18.68 -0.16
CA VAL A 589 8.39 -17.63 0.68
C VAL A 589 8.77 -18.19 2.05
N LEU A 590 7.89 -18.99 2.66
CA LEU A 590 8.09 -19.58 4.00
C LEU A 590 8.88 -20.90 3.97
N THR A 591 9.39 -21.33 2.81
CA THR A 591 10.27 -22.48 2.74
C THR A 591 11.66 -22.09 3.18
N ILE A 592 12.20 -22.76 4.21
CA ILE A 592 13.60 -22.60 4.61
C ILE A 592 14.49 -23.18 3.51
N ARG A 593 15.35 -22.35 2.95
CA ARG A 593 16.37 -22.73 1.97
C ARG A 593 17.75 -22.54 2.56
N ALA A 594 18.69 -23.37 2.15
CA ALA A 594 20.09 -23.20 2.51
C ALA A 594 20.91 -22.98 1.24
N ASP A 595 21.87 -22.06 1.32
CA ASP A 595 23.00 -21.98 0.43
C ASP A 595 24.28 -22.30 1.23
N ARG A 596 25.44 -22.31 0.56
CA ARG A 596 26.74 -22.63 1.16
C ARG A 596 27.06 -21.75 2.38
N ASP A 597 26.62 -20.50 2.36
CA ASP A 597 27.00 -19.50 3.38
C ASP A 597 25.83 -19.05 4.27
N HIS A 598 24.56 -19.21 3.86
CA HIS A 598 23.40 -18.64 4.57
C HIS A 598 22.13 -19.49 4.46
N TYR A 599 21.25 -19.39 5.47
CA TYR A 599 19.88 -19.90 5.42
C TYR A 599 18.92 -18.74 5.09
N TYR A 600 17.96 -19.01 4.20
CA TYR A 600 16.95 -18.05 3.76
C TYR A 600 15.58 -18.53 4.23
N TYR A 601 14.88 -17.68 4.96
CA TYR A 601 13.52 -17.90 5.42
C TYR A 601 12.75 -16.59 5.31
N GLY A 602 11.84 -16.50 4.32
CA GLY A 602 11.25 -15.24 3.88
C GLY A 602 10.17 -14.65 4.79
N ALA A 603 10.09 -15.06 6.06
CA ALA A 603 9.01 -14.60 6.95
C ALA A 603 9.16 -13.12 7.30
N ASP A 604 10.39 -12.64 7.51
CA ASP A 604 10.63 -11.22 7.80
C ASP A 604 10.25 -10.34 6.61
N GLU A 605 10.65 -10.74 5.40
CA GLU A 605 10.28 -10.07 4.16
C GLU A 605 8.77 -10.10 3.94
N LEU A 606 8.10 -11.23 4.23
CA LEU A 606 6.65 -11.35 4.11
C LEU A 606 5.92 -10.29 4.94
N PHE A 607 6.24 -10.19 6.23
CA PHE A 607 5.59 -9.22 7.12
C PHE A 607 6.07 -7.78 6.89
N ARG A 608 7.31 -7.57 6.43
CA ARG A 608 7.82 -6.25 6.04
C ARG A 608 7.11 -5.69 4.81
N TYR A 609 6.98 -6.48 3.75
CA TYR A 609 6.31 -6.04 2.52
C TYR A 609 4.79 -6.10 2.62
N GLN A 610 4.24 -6.96 3.50
CA GLN A 610 2.81 -7.15 3.71
C GLN A 610 2.46 -7.22 5.20
N PRO A 611 2.48 -6.09 5.93
CA PRO A 611 2.20 -6.07 7.38
C PRO A 611 0.78 -6.53 7.71
N ASN A 612 -0.17 -6.30 6.80
CA ASN A 612 -1.57 -6.70 6.96
C ASN A 612 -1.89 -8.06 6.28
N ILE A 613 -0.89 -8.91 6.02
CA ILE A 613 -1.09 -10.16 5.28
C ILE A 613 -2.14 -11.07 5.92
N ALA A 614 -2.18 -11.16 7.26
CA ALA A 614 -3.14 -11.98 7.97
C ALA A 614 -4.59 -11.50 7.73
N ASP A 615 -4.83 -10.19 7.80
CA ASP A 615 -6.14 -9.60 7.53
C ASP A 615 -6.56 -9.80 6.07
N ASN A 616 -5.61 -9.57 5.14
CA ASN A 616 -5.83 -9.77 3.71
C ASN A 616 -6.19 -11.22 3.39
N ILE A 617 -5.49 -12.20 3.97
CA ILE A 617 -5.80 -13.62 3.78
C ILE A 617 -7.16 -13.96 4.41
N LEU A 618 -7.41 -13.56 5.65
CA LEU A 618 -8.66 -13.86 6.34
C LEU A 618 -9.88 -13.25 5.63
N ARG A 619 -9.71 -12.09 4.99
CA ARG A 619 -10.77 -11.41 4.24
C ARG A 619 -11.00 -12.01 2.85
N GLU A 620 -9.94 -12.22 2.08
CA GLU A 620 -10.05 -12.58 0.65
C GLU A 620 -10.02 -14.11 0.43
N ALA A 621 -9.21 -14.85 1.19
CA ALA A 621 -9.03 -16.30 1.04
C ALA A 621 -8.78 -17.02 2.40
N PRO A 622 -9.80 -17.13 3.28
CA PRO A 622 -9.62 -17.64 4.65
C PRO A 622 -9.02 -19.05 4.74
N PHE A 623 -9.22 -19.91 3.73
CA PHE A 623 -8.66 -21.27 3.69
C PHE A 623 -7.12 -21.29 3.54
N LEU A 624 -6.50 -20.18 3.09
CA LEU A 624 -5.04 -20.03 3.05
C LEU A 624 -4.45 -19.63 4.41
N ALA A 625 -5.28 -19.30 5.39
CA ALA A 625 -4.85 -18.96 6.74
C ALA A 625 -4.01 -20.09 7.36
N GLU A 626 -4.46 -21.33 7.22
CA GLU A 626 -3.73 -22.51 7.70
C GLU A 626 -2.39 -22.64 6.97
N THR A 627 -2.34 -22.40 5.66
CA THR A 627 -1.08 -22.46 4.89
C THR A 627 -0.06 -21.43 5.37
N LEU A 628 -0.49 -20.21 5.70
CA LEU A 628 0.37 -19.20 6.30
C LEU A 628 0.88 -19.67 7.67
N LEU A 629 -0.02 -20.11 8.56
CA LEU A 629 0.34 -20.53 9.91
C LEU A 629 1.23 -21.79 9.92
N GLU A 630 1.04 -22.72 9.00
CA GLU A 630 1.89 -23.89 8.82
C GLU A 630 3.31 -23.50 8.39
N GLY A 631 3.46 -22.50 7.51
CA GLY A 631 4.75 -21.97 7.09
C GLY A 631 5.54 -21.27 8.21
N LEU A 632 4.87 -20.89 9.30
CA LEU A 632 5.49 -20.36 10.53
C LEU A 632 5.90 -21.46 11.52
N ILE A 633 5.68 -22.74 11.18
CA ILE A 633 6.06 -23.89 11.99
C ILE A 633 7.11 -24.72 11.25
N TRP A 634 8.29 -24.86 11.84
CA TRP A 634 9.27 -25.83 11.37
C TRP A 634 9.21 -27.10 12.21
N ARG A 635 9.19 -28.27 11.57
CA ARG A 635 9.17 -29.59 12.23
C ARG A 635 10.41 -30.39 11.83
N SER A 636 11.18 -30.86 12.81
CA SER A 636 12.35 -31.71 12.56
C SER A 636 11.95 -33.04 11.90
N HIS A 637 12.73 -33.53 10.95
CA HIS A 637 12.55 -34.89 10.42
C HIS A 637 12.98 -35.97 11.40
N LYS A 638 13.92 -35.67 12.30
CA LYS A 638 14.43 -36.60 13.30
C LYS A 638 13.55 -36.55 14.55
N SER A 639 13.08 -37.71 14.98
CA SER A 639 12.50 -37.87 16.31
C SER A 639 13.61 -38.05 17.35
N GLN A 640 13.47 -37.40 18.49
CA GLN A 640 14.27 -37.63 19.69
C GLN A 640 13.28 -38.08 20.78
N ASP A 641 13.54 -39.22 21.41
CA ASP A 641 12.69 -39.77 22.47
C ASP A 641 11.21 -39.96 22.08
N ASN A 642 10.96 -40.43 20.85
CA ASN A 642 9.63 -40.55 20.23
C ASN A 642 8.85 -39.23 20.10
N LEU A 643 9.48 -38.09 20.37
CA LEU A 643 8.94 -36.75 20.15
C LEU A 643 9.64 -36.11 18.94
N ARG A 644 8.93 -35.22 18.25
CA ARG A 644 9.46 -34.46 17.13
C ARG A 644 9.70 -33.02 17.57
N PRO A 645 10.95 -32.52 17.55
CA PRO A 645 11.21 -31.11 17.80
C PRO A 645 10.46 -30.21 16.81
N VAL A 646 9.85 -29.16 17.32
CA VAL A 646 9.11 -28.14 16.55
C VAL A 646 9.62 -26.76 16.95
N ILE A 647 9.83 -25.90 15.97
CA ILE A 647 10.22 -24.50 16.15
C ILE A 647 9.09 -23.61 15.61
N TYR A 648 8.67 -22.64 16.41
CA TYR A 648 7.63 -21.67 16.05
C TYR A 648 8.25 -20.31 15.73
N TYR A 649 7.84 -19.69 14.63
CA TYR A 649 8.22 -18.32 14.30
C TYR A 649 7.21 -17.32 14.88
N LEU A 650 7.59 -16.62 15.95
CA LEU A 650 6.65 -15.82 16.76
C LEU A 650 6.84 -14.30 16.67
N LYS A 651 7.95 -13.81 16.10
CA LYS A 651 8.33 -12.39 16.10
C LYS A 651 7.16 -11.49 15.68
N HIS A 652 6.68 -11.68 14.46
CA HIS A 652 5.59 -10.91 13.87
C HIS A 652 4.19 -11.35 14.31
N MET A 653 4.08 -12.40 15.14
CA MET A 653 2.82 -12.83 15.75
C MET A 653 2.61 -12.21 17.13
N LEU A 654 3.69 -11.77 17.80
CA LEU A 654 3.63 -11.17 19.13
C LEU A 654 3.84 -9.66 19.07
N GLN A 655 4.85 -9.22 18.32
CA GLN A 655 5.25 -7.82 18.20
C GLN A 655 4.93 -7.32 16.80
N ASP A 656 4.42 -6.09 16.69
CA ASP A 656 4.28 -5.42 15.40
C ASP A 656 5.62 -4.80 14.99
N MET A 657 5.84 -4.58 13.70
CA MET A 657 7.04 -3.88 13.21
C MET A 657 7.00 -2.39 13.55
N ASP A 658 5.81 -1.81 13.70
CA ASP A 658 5.62 -0.44 14.16
C ASP A 658 5.85 -0.36 15.68
N GLU A 659 6.93 0.29 16.13
CA GLU A 659 7.28 0.42 17.57
C GLU A 659 6.15 1.05 18.43
N GLU A 660 5.27 1.85 17.81
CA GLU A 660 4.12 2.46 18.47
C GLU A 660 3.02 1.45 18.85
N GLN A 661 2.96 0.29 18.17
CA GLN A 661 1.98 -0.77 18.43
C GLN A 661 2.65 -2.00 19.05
N MET A 662 2.54 -2.13 20.38
CA MET A 662 3.22 -3.19 21.13
C MET A 662 2.69 -4.62 20.87
N LEU A 663 1.51 -4.79 20.26
CA LEU A 663 0.92 -6.11 19.97
C LEU A 663 0.66 -6.27 18.48
N SER A 664 1.13 -7.38 17.91
CA SER A 664 0.99 -7.70 16.50
C SER A 664 -0.46 -7.62 16.00
N ARG A 665 -0.66 -6.87 14.91
CA ARG A 665 -1.92 -6.84 14.13
C ARG A 665 -2.32 -8.22 13.64
N ALA A 666 -1.37 -9.06 13.24
CA ALA A 666 -1.66 -10.38 12.69
C ALA A 666 -2.42 -11.25 13.71
N LEU A 667 -1.93 -11.32 14.94
CA LEU A 667 -2.59 -12.06 16.02
C LEU A 667 -3.97 -11.47 16.34
N ILE A 668 -4.08 -10.14 16.39
CA ILE A 668 -5.37 -9.47 16.60
C ILE A 668 -6.36 -9.82 15.49
N SER A 669 -5.94 -9.84 14.22
CA SER A 669 -6.78 -10.22 13.08
C SER A 669 -7.30 -11.65 13.23
N TYR A 670 -6.45 -12.62 13.58
CA TYR A 670 -6.89 -14.00 13.83
C TYR A 670 -7.89 -14.11 15.00
N VAL A 671 -7.68 -13.36 16.09
CA VAL A 671 -8.58 -13.39 17.26
C VAL A 671 -9.90 -12.66 16.98
N ARG A 672 -9.87 -11.55 16.22
CA ARG A 672 -11.06 -10.75 15.89
C ARG A 672 -11.85 -11.32 14.74
N PHE A 673 -11.29 -12.25 13.97
CA PHE A 673 -11.97 -12.89 12.85
C PHE A 673 -13.16 -13.72 13.32
N ASN A 674 -14.27 -13.03 13.56
CA ASN A 674 -15.59 -13.58 13.69
C ASN A 674 -16.23 -13.42 12.32
N HIS A 675 -16.34 -14.49 11.53
CA HIS A 675 -17.18 -14.41 10.35
C HIS A 675 -18.63 -14.28 10.84
N PRO A 676 -19.36 -13.16 10.61
CA PRO A 676 -20.80 -13.20 10.76
C PRO A 676 -21.28 -14.18 9.69
N GLN A 677 -21.74 -15.36 10.08
CA GLN A 677 -22.45 -16.19 9.11
C GLN A 677 -23.65 -15.37 8.64
N PRO A 678 -23.75 -15.01 7.35
CA PRO A 678 -25.00 -14.51 6.82
C PRO A 678 -25.95 -15.70 6.87
N PHE A 679 -26.92 -15.60 7.77
CA PHE A 679 -28.06 -16.49 7.93
C PHE A 679 -28.45 -17.18 6.60
N GLY A 680 -28.23 -18.50 6.48
CA GLY A 680 -28.94 -19.32 5.48
C GLY A 680 -28.15 -20.08 4.41
N ARG A 681 -26.86 -20.42 4.58
CA ARG A 681 -26.28 -21.54 3.81
C ARG A 681 -25.42 -22.44 4.68
N ALA A 682 -25.95 -23.63 4.95
CA ALA A 682 -25.22 -24.74 5.55
C ALA A 682 -24.13 -25.22 4.57
N CYS A 683 -22.95 -24.59 4.65
CA CYS A 683 -21.71 -25.20 4.22
C CYS A 683 -20.97 -25.65 5.48
N GLU A 684 -20.36 -26.83 5.42
CA GLU A 684 -19.74 -27.56 6.54
C GLU A 684 -18.81 -26.70 7.42
N PRO A 685 -18.73 -26.98 8.72
CA PRO A 685 -17.91 -26.24 9.66
C PRO A 685 -16.43 -26.62 9.47
N SER A 686 -15.70 -25.94 8.57
CA SER A 686 -14.26 -26.19 8.37
C SER A 686 -13.33 -25.11 8.95
N TRP A 687 -13.84 -24.03 9.55
CA TRP A 687 -13.03 -22.87 9.96
C TRP A 687 -12.77 -22.74 11.48
N GLU A 688 -13.51 -23.48 12.32
CA GLU A 688 -13.20 -23.65 13.75
C GLU A 688 -11.75 -24.10 14.07
N PRO A 689 -10.97 -24.79 13.18
CA PRO A 689 -9.58 -25.15 13.46
C PRO A 689 -8.60 -23.97 13.52
N THR A 690 -8.91 -22.81 12.93
CA THR A 690 -7.89 -21.78 12.69
C THR A 690 -7.32 -21.22 13.99
N ILE A 691 -8.16 -20.85 14.97
CA ILE A 691 -7.69 -20.33 16.27
C ILE A 691 -7.09 -21.43 17.16
N MET A 692 -7.45 -22.69 16.91
CA MET A 692 -6.88 -23.87 17.56
C MET A 692 -5.54 -24.29 16.93
N HIS A 693 -5.06 -23.55 15.92
CA HIS A 693 -3.79 -23.86 15.30
C HIS A 693 -2.64 -23.72 16.32
N PRO A 694 -1.71 -24.70 16.41
CA PRO A 694 -0.74 -24.79 17.49
C PRO A 694 0.08 -23.51 17.73
N ILE A 695 0.42 -22.77 16.68
CA ILE A 695 1.19 -21.52 16.82
C ILE A 695 0.38 -20.40 17.50
N LEU A 696 -0.92 -20.29 17.22
CA LEU A 696 -1.78 -19.27 17.80
C LEU A 696 -2.06 -19.61 19.26
N THR A 697 -2.36 -20.88 19.55
CA THR A 697 -2.51 -21.36 20.92
C THR A 697 -1.23 -21.11 21.72
N PHE A 698 -0.06 -21.47 21.19
CA PHE A 698 1.22 -21.21 21.85
C PHE A 698 1.47 -19.72 22.08
N SER A 699 1.18 -18.87 21.09
CA SER A 699 1.34 -17.41 21.21
C SER A 699 0.44 -16.81 22.29
N LEU A 700 -0.83 -17.22 22.31
CA LEU A 700 -1.82 -16.77 23.29
C LEU A 700 -1.48 -17.27 24.70
N ASP A 701 -1.06 -18.53 24.82
CA ASP A 701 -0.63 -19.12 26.10
C ASP A 701 0.61 -18.40 26.63
N LEU A 702 1.59 -18.10 25.77
CA LEU A 702 2.78 -17.36 26.17
C LEU A 702 2.43 -15.95 26.68
N LEU A 703 1.58 -15.21 25.96
CA LEU A 703 1.09 -13.90 26.38
C LEU A 703 0.30 -13.97 27.68
N TRP A 704 -0.56 -14.98 27.82
CA TRP A 704 -1.35 -15.19 29.03
C TRP A 704 -0.45 -15.51 30.23
N GLU A 705 0.41 -16.52 30.14
CA GLU A 705 1.22 -17.00 31.25
C GLU A 705 2.29 -15.99 31.70
N LYS A 706 2.96 -15.33 30.75
CA LYS A 706 4.09 -14.45 31.06
C LYS A 706 3.67 -13.03 31.41
N LEU A 707 2.59 -12.52 30.79
CA LEU A 707 2.20 -11.12 30.90
C LEU A 707 0.79 -10.96 31.49
N ALA A 708 -0.24 -11.36 30.76
CA ALA A 708 -1.62 -10.96 31.06
C ALA A 708 -2.16 -11.53 32.37
N LYS A 709 -1.83 -12.79 32.70
CA LYS A 709 -2.28 -13.46 33.94
C LYS A 709 -1.84 -12.73 35.19
N ARG A 710 -0.62 -12.17 35.22
CA ARG A 710 -0.09 -11.45 36.38
C ARG A 710 -0.85 -10.15 36.62
N PHE A 711 -1.03 -9.34 35.58
CA PHE A 711 -1.78 -8.09 35.67
C PHE A 711 -3.25 -8.33 36.01
N PHE A 712 -3.87 -9.33 35.37
CA PHE A 712 -5.24 -9.73 35.64
C PHE A 712 -5.40 -10.19 37.10
N LEU A 713 -4.54 -11.10 37.58
CA LEU A 713 -4.64 -11.62 38.94
C LEU A 713 -4.37 -10.54 39.98
N MET A 714 -3.43 -9.63 39.77
CA MET A 714 -3.16 -8.51 40.67
C MET A 714 -4.38 -7.58 40.80
N ASP A 715 -5.00 -7.20 39.68
CA ASP A 715 -6.21 -6.37 39.65
C ASP A 715 -7.38 -7.04 40.39
N ARG A 716 -7.55 -8.35 40.20
CA ARG A 716 -8.65 -9.09 40.83
C ARG A 716 -8.41 -9.39 42.30
N VAL A 717 -7.19 -9.72 42.70
CA VAL A 717 -6.83 -9.90 44.12
C VAL A 717 -7.06 -8.60 44.89
N LEU A 718 -6.69 -7.45 44.31
CA LEU A 718 -6.94 -6.15 44.95
C LEU A 718 -8.43 -5.85 45.05
N THR A 719 -9.22 -6.19 44.03
CA THR A 719 -10.69 -6.05 44.05
C THR A 719 -11.32 -6.96 45.11
N MET A 720 -10.88 -8.21 45.21
CA MET A 720 -11.32 -9.16 46.23
C MET A 720 -10.94 -8.70 47.65
N PHE A 721 -9.72 -8.19 47.83
CA PHE A 721 -9.27 -7.63 49.11
C PHE A 721 -10.14 -6.45 49.56
N ASN A 722 -10.42 -5.50 48.65
CA ASN A 722 -11.31 -4.38 48.94
C ASN A 722 -12.73 -4.83 49.25
N CYS A 723 -13.26 -5.84 48.55
CA CYS A 723 -14.57 -6.42 48.85
C CYS A 723 -14.63 -7.06 50.24
N ILE A 724 -13.60 -7.82 50.63
CA ILE A 724 -13.54 -8.43 51.97
C ILE A 724 -13.53 -7.35 53.04
N ILE A 725 -12.71 -6.29 52.88
CA ILE A 725 -12.68 -5.18 53.83
C ILE A 725 -14.03 -4.47 53.87
N PHE A 726 -14.66 -4.26 52.71
CA PHE A 726 -15.98 -3.66 52.61
C PHE A 726 -17.04 -4.47 53.37
N ILE A 727 -17.15 -5.78 53.12
CA ILE A 727 -18.10 -6.65 53.82
C ILE A 727 -17.80 -6.71 55.32
N LEU A 728 -16.53 -6.81 55.73
CA LEU A 728 -16.15 -6.84 57.14
C LEU A 728 -16.50 -5.55 57.87
N ALA A 729 -16.29 -4.39 57.23
CA ALA A 729 -16.68 -3.10 57.79
C ALA A 729 -18.20 -3.05 58.04
N GLU A 730 -19.00 -3.48 57.07
CA GLU A 730 -20.46 -3.43 57.18
C GLU A 730 -21.04 -4.47 58.15
N CYS A 731 -20.50 -5.68 58.19
CA CYS A 731 -20.93 -6.71 59.14
C CYS A 731 -20.68 -6.30 60.59
N ILE A 732 -19.57 -5.60 60.87
CA ILE A 732 -19.22 -5.15 62.22
C ILE A 732 -20.13 -3.98 62.64
N LEU A 733 -20.46 -3.05 61.73
CA LEU A 733 -21.35 -1.92 62.05
C LEU A 733 -22.73 -2.39 62.54
N ASN A 734 -23.24 -3.48 61.97
CA ASN A 734 -24.54 -4.04 62.33
C ASN A 734 -24.56 -4.83 63.66
N ALA A 735 -23.43 -4.95 64.35
CA ALA A 735 -23.31 -5.65 65.63
C ALA A 735 -23.04 -4.68 66.80
N PRO A 736 -24.06 -3.95 67.31
CA PRO A 736 -23.89 -2.89 68.30
C PRO A 736 -23.33 -3.36 69.66
N THR A 737 -23.37 -4.66 69.96
CA THR A 737 -22.91 -5.24 71.24
C THR A 737 -21.39 -5.43 71.34
N LEU A 738 -20.64 -5.23 70.25
CA LEU A 738 -19.19 -5.46 70.17
C LEU A 738 -18.35 -4.17 70.00
N MET A 739 -18.97 -3.00 70.17
CA MET A 739 -18.38 -1.70 69.84
C MET A 739 -17.45 -1.16 70.95
N ASP A 740 -16.31 -1.82 71.18
CA ASP A 740 -15.20 -1.23 71.95
C ASP A 740 -14.51 -0.10 71.17
N HIS A 741 -13.85 0.83 71.86
CA HIS A 741 -13.11 1.94 71.23
C HIS A 741 -12.07 1.48 70.19
N LEU A 742 -11.49 0.28 70.37
CA LEU A 742 -10.55 -0.30 69.39
C LEU A 742 -11.28 -0.73 68.10
N VAL A 743 -12.47 -1.32 68.22
CA VAL A 743 -13.29 -1.79 67.10
C VAL A 743 -13.77 -0.61 66.25
N ILE A 744 -14.18 0.49 66.89
CA ILE A 744 -14.56 1.75 66.22
C ILE A 744 -13.40 2.30 65.37
N LYS A 745 -12.17 2.32 65.91
CA LYS A 745 -10.99 2.78 65.17
C LYS A 745 -10.63 1.87 64.00
N VAL A 746 -10.76 0.56 64.18
CA VAL A 746 -10.52 -0.44 63.11
C VAL A 746 -11.57 -0.30 62.01
N LEU A 747 -12.85 -0.11 62.35
CA LEU A 747 -13.94 0.10 61.40
C LEU A 747 -13.73 1.36 60.58
N ALA A 748 -13.42 2.48 61.24
CA ALA A 748 -13.08 3.73 60.59
C ALA A 748 -11.89 3.59 59.64
N GLY A 749 -10.84 2.87 60.06
CA GLY A 749 -9.70 2.54 59.20
C GLY A 749 -10.07 1.68 57.99
N GLY A 750 -10.94 0.67 58.17
CA GLY A 750 -11.44 -0.17 57.10
C GLY A 750 -12.22 0.61 56.05
N ARG A 751 -13.16 1.46 56.48
CA ARG A 751 -13.92 2.34 55.55
C ARG A 751 -13.03 3.35 54.84
N PHE A 752 -12.12 3.98 55.57
CA PHE A 752 -11.12 4.85 54.97
C PHE A 752 -10.31 4.12 53.88
N LEU A 753 -9.93 2.86 54.11
CA LEU A 753 -9.24 2.04 53.12
C LEU A 753 -10.11 1.74 51.89
N VAL A 754 -11.40 1.40 52.08
CA VAL A 754 -12.34 1.17 50.96
C VAL A 754 -12.44 2.41 50.06
N TYR A 755 -12.57 3.60 50.64
CA TYR A 755 -12.67 4.83 49.86
C TYR A 755 -11.31 5.25 49.25
N SER A 756 -10.23 5.21 50.03
CA SER A 756 -8.92 5.65 49.55
C SER A 756 -8.29 4.70 48.53
N VAL A 757 -8.41 3.39 48.71
CA VAL A 757 -7.81 2.39 47.80
C VAL A 757 -8.82 1.92 46.77
N GLY A 758 -10.05 1.61 47.17
CA GLY A 758 -11.09 1.11 46.27
C GLY A 758 -11.60 2.21 45.34
N PHE A 759 -12.22 3.25 45.91
CA PHE A 759 -12.84 4.32 45.13
C PHE A 759 -11.81 5.14 44.32
N CYS A 760 -10.71 5.61 44.92
CA CYS A 760 -9.72 6.40 44.16
C CYS A 760 -9.08 5.60 43.00
N ARG A 761 -8.88 4.28 43.15
CA ARG A 761 -8.37 3.43 42.07
C ARG A 761 -9.36 3.33 40.91
N LEU A 762 -10.63 3.08 41.21
CA LEU A 762 -11.68 3.02 40.18
C LEU A 762 -11.86 4.37 39.49
N LEU A 763 -11.87 5.46 40.26
CA LEU A 763 -11.94 6.82 39.75
C LEU A 763 -10.76 7.11 38.81
N TYR A 764 -9.53 6.86 39.26
CA TYR A 764 -8.32 7.04 38.45
C TYR A 764 -8.38 6.25 37.14
N TRP A 765 -8.73 4.96 37.21
CA TRP A 765 -8.81 4.09 36.05
C TRP A 765 -9.85 4.60 35.03
N HIS A 766 -11.08 4.88 35.48
CA HIS A 766 -12.14 5.37 34.60
C HIS A 766 -11.84 6.76 34.02
N SER A 767 -11.23 7.66 34.80
CA SER A 767 -10.79 8.97 34.30
C SER A 767 -9.75 8.83 33.20
N VAL A 768 -8.71 8.00 33.40
CA VAL A 768 -7.67 7.77 32.40
C VAL A 768 -8.24 7.14 31.12
N GLN A 769 -9.09 6.13 31.23
CA GLN A 769 -9.71 5.48 30.06
C GLN A 769 -10.65 6.41 29.30
N CYS A 770 -11.41 7.25 30.02
CA CYS A 770 -12.25 8.26 29.40
C CYS A 770 -11.42 9.30 28.64
N CYS A 771 -10.33 9.80 29.25
CA CYS A 771 -9.41 10.73 28.60
C CYS A 771 -8.76 10.12 27.35
N ARG A 772 -8.33 8.85 27.40
CA ARG A 772 -7.77 8.13 26.23
C ARG A 772 -8.80 7.98 25.12
N ALA A 773 -10.00 7.50 25.43
CA ALA A 773 -11.07 7.35 24.44
C ALA A 773 -11.48 8.69 23.78
N CYS A 774 -11.46 9.78 24.55
CA CYS A 774 -11.69 11.13 24.01
C CYS A 774 -10.53 11.61 23.11
N LYS A 775 -9.28 11.33 23.50
CA LYS A 775 -8.09 11.68 22.71
C LYS A 775 -8.03 10.91 21.39
N ASP A 776 -8.35 9.63 21.43
CA ASP A 776 -8.24 8.71 20.28
C ASP A 776 -9.49 8.71 19.40
N GLY A 777 -10.52 9.50 19.76
CA GLY A 777 -11.78 9.56 19.01
C GLY A 777 -12.61 8.27 19.06
N ALA A 778 -12.27 7.33 19.94
CA ALA A 778 -12.92 6.03 20.10
C ALA A 778 -14.27 6.13 20.84
N LEU A 779 -15.21 6.87 20.26
CA LEU A 779 -16.56 7.09 20.79
C LEU A 779 -17.60 6.31 19.98
N THR A 780 -18.30 5.38 20.64
CA THR A 780 -19.42 4.63 20.04
C THR A 780 -20.74 5.36 20.31
N ARG A 781 -21.66 5.36 19.33
CA ARG A 781 -22.98 5.99 19.47
C ARG A 781 -24.01 4.95 19.88
N ILE A 782 -24.48 5.01 21.13
CA ILE A 782 -25.57 4.17 21.65
C ILE A 782 -26.75 5.10 21.97
N CYS A 783 -27.93 4.84 21.38
CA CYS A 783 -29.13 5.66 21.58
C CYS A 783 -28.92 7.17 21.37
N GLY A 784 -28.06 7.56 20.42
CA GLY A 784 -27.77 8.96 20.09
C GLY A 784 -26.69 9.63 20.95
N VAL A 785 -26.33 9.05 22.09
CA VAL A 785 -25.27 9.55 22.98
C VAL A 785 -23.92 8.95 22.56
N LYS A 786 -22.88 9.80 22.51
CA LYS A 786 -21.50 9.36 22.27
C LYS A 786 -20.90 8.88 23.59
N ILE A 787 -20.66 7.58 23.70
CA ILE A 787 -20.10 6.94 24.90
C ILE A 787 -18.71 6.38 24.54
N PRO A 788 -17.69 6.52 25.43
CA PRO A 788 -16.40 5.86 25.27
C PRO A 788 -16.52 4.37 24.92
N GLN A 789 -15.78 3.90 23.90
CA GLN A 789 -15.87 2.53 23.41
C GLN A 789 -15.58 1.48 24.49
N TYR A 790 -14.72 1.77 25.48
CA TYR A 790 -14.40 0.83 26.54
C TYR A 790 -15.64 0.47 27.41
N LEU A 791 -16.59 1.41 27.57
CA LEU A 791 -17.85 1.18 28.29
C LEU A 791 -18.84 0.26 27.55
N THR A 792 -18.49 -0.26 26.37
CA THR A 792 -19.27 -1.32 25.72
C THR A 792 -19.05 -2.69 26.37
N ARG A 793 -18.00 -2.85 27.19
CA ARG A 793 -17.71 -4.09 27.92
C ARG A 793 -18.51 -4.15 29.21
N SER A 794 -19.18 -5.26 29.46
CA SER A 794 -20.04 -5.44 30.64
C SER A 794 -19.27 -5.34 31.97
N SER A 795 -18.03 -5.82 32.03
CA SER A 795 -17.14 -5.68 33.18
C SER A 795 -16.91 -4.21 33.56
N ASP A 796 -16.68 -3.38 32.55
CA ASP A 796 -16.29 -1.98 32.73
C ASP A 796 -17.52 -1.14 33.12
N ILE A 797 -18.71 -1.50 32.63
CA ILE A 797 -19.98 -0.94 33.09
C ILE A 797 -20.20 -1.26 34.58
N LEU A 798 -20.03 -2.52 34.99
CA LEU A 798 -20.21 -2.93 36.39
C LEU A 798 -19.20 -2.24 37.32
N SER A 799 -17.96 -2.09 36.88
CA SER A 799 -16.92 -1.32 37.58
C SER A 799 -17.29 0.16 37.71
N LEU A 800 -17.85 0.76 36.65
CA LEU A 800 -18.31 2.14 36.69
C LEU A 800 -19.49 2.31 37.64
N LEU A 801 -20.45 1.38 37.62
CA LEU A 801 -21.59 1.38 38.54
C LEU A 801 -21.12 1.26 39.99
N LEU A 802 -20.13 0.42 40.28
CA LEU A 802 -19.54 0.31 41.61
C LEU A 802 -18.84 1.62 42.03
N MET A 803 -18.13 2.28 41.12
CA MET A 803 -17.50 3.58 41.40
C MET A 803 -18.55 4.65 41.74
N MET A 804 -19.66 4.69 41.01
CA MET A 804 -20.78 5.60 41.27
C MET A 804 -21.51 5.28 42.57
N ASP A 805 -21.67 4.00 42.89
CA ASP A 805 -22.26 3.52 44.14
C ASP A 805 -21.40 3.90 45.36
N LEU A 806 -20.08 3.68 45.29
CA LEU A 806 -19.14 4.11 46.34
C LEU A 806 -19.12 5.64 46.49
N LEU A 807 -19.23 6.39 45.39
CA LEU A 807 -19.35 7.85 45.44
C LEU A 807 -20.63 8.29 46.15
N ALA A 808 -21.77 7.66 45.83
CA ALA A 808 -23.05 7.94 46.47
C ALA A 808 -23.00 7.58 47.97
N MET A 809 -22.47 6.40 48.30
CA MET A 809 -22.26 5.95 49.67
C MET A 809 -21.37 6.92 50.46
N MET A 810 -20.32 7.46 49.84
CA MET A 810 -19.44 8.47 50.45
C MET A 810 -20.21 9.76 50.82
N THR A 811 -21.24 10.15 50.06
CA THR A 811 -22.04 11.36 50.37
C THR A 811 -23.02 11.18 51.54
N VAL A 812 -23.42 9.94 51.83
CA VAL A 812 -24.33 9.58 52.94
C VAL A 812 -23.60 8.92 54.12
N GLU A 813 -22.27 8.90 54.07
CA GLU A 813 -21.43 8.20 55.04
C GLU A 813 -21.51 8.87 56.43
N PRO A 814 -21.91 8.13 57.49
CA PRO A 814 -22.08 8.69 58.83
C PRO A 814 -20.80 9.29 59.40
N MET A 815 -19.63 8.75 59.02
CA MET A 815 -18.34 9.27 59.48
C MET A 815 -18.10 10.73 59.08
N PHE A 816 -18.55 11.16 57.90
CA PHE A 816 -18.33 12.54 57.45
C PHE A 816 -19.36 13.50 58.06
N HIS A 817 -20.60 13.06 58.25
CA HIS A 817 -21.67 13.88 58.82
C HIS A 817 -21.52 14.08 60.34
N CYS A 818 -21.00 13.08 61.04
CA CYS A 818 -20.81 13.15 62.49
C CYS A 818 -19.40 13.60 62.92
N MET A 819 -18.51 13.93 61.98
CA MET A 819 -17.15 14.36 62.29
C MET A 819 -17.12 15.73 62.97
N GLY A 820 -16.46 15.82 64.12
CA GLY A 820 -16.16 17.10 64.78
C GLY A 820 -17.30 17.68 65.63
N LYS A 821 -18.40 16.94 65.83
CA LYS A 821 -19.45 17.33 66.76
C LYS A 821 -19.10 16.90 68.20
N PRO A 822 -19.23 17.80 69.19
CA PRO A 822 -19.01 17.45 70.59
C PRO A 822 -20.09 16.46 71.05
N GLU A 823 -19.68 15.43 71.80
CA GLU A 823 -20.61 14.47 72.41
C GLU A 823 -21.65 15.20 73.28
N GLU A 824 -22.94 14.98 73.00
CA GLU A 824 -24.05 15.49 73.83
C GLU A 824 -24.17 14.77 75.19
N HIS A 825 -23.37 13.73 75.43
CA HIS A 825 -23.30 13.02 76.70
C HIS A 825 -21.98 13.29 77.44
N PRO A 826 -21.95 14.23 78.40
CA PRO A 826 -20.73 14.66 79.11
C PRO A 826 -20.16 13.65 80.13
N GLU A 827 -20.65 12.41 80.18
CA GLU A 827 -20.23 11.44 81.22
C GLU A 827 -19.07 10.51 80.80
N HIS A 828 -18.62 10.61 79.54
CA HIS A 828 -17.44 9.88 79.06
C HIS A 828 -16.44 10.83 78.41
N GLU A 829 -15.59 11.47 79.22
CA GLU A 829 -14.43 12.25 78.76
C GLU A 829 -13.39 11.34 78.09
N GLY A 830 -13.62 11.00 76.82
CA GLY A 830 -12.76 10.08 76.08
C GLY A 830 -12.69 10.41 74.60
N LEU A 831 -12.04 11.53 74.25
CA LEU A 831 -11.49 11.91 72.92
C LEU A 831 -12.00 11.09 71.70
N GLY A 832 -13.31 11.06 71.50
CA GLY A 832 -13.96 10.26 70.46
C GLY A 832 -14.06 11.05 69.16
N LEU A 833 -12.98 11.12 68.39
CA LEU A 833 -12.97 11.83 67.09
C LEU A 833 -13.95 11.26 66.05
N ILE A 834 -14.57 10.09 66.29
CA ILE A 834 -15.38 9.36 65.32
C ILE A 834 -16.64 8.83 66.02
N GLN A 835 -17.81 9.34 65.62
CA GLN A 835 -19.13 8.89 66.07
C GLN A 835 -19.97 8.45 64.86
N TYR A 836 -20.78 7.39 65.00
CA TYR A 836 -21.59 6.82 63.90
C TYR A 836 -23.09 7.18 63.98
N ARG A 837 -23.52 7.84 65.06
CA ARG A 837 -24.88 8.38 65.20
C ARG A 837 -24.80 9.80 65.73
N CYS A 838 -25.38 10.73 64.99
CA CYS A 838 -25.55 12.12 65.37
C CYS A 838 -26.89 12.63 64.83
N GLU A 839 -27.43 13.71 65.39
CA GLU A 839 -28.74 14.25 65.02
C GLU A 839 -28.83 14.69 63.53
N GLU A 840 -27.68 15.00 62.91
CA GLU A 840 -27.61 15.36 61.48
C GLU A 840 -27.70 14.16 60.53
N TRP A 841 -27.37 12.96 61.00
CA TRP A 841 -27.51 11.75 60.20
C TRP A 841 -28.92 11.19 60.37
N THR A 842 -29.80 11.57 59.44
CA THR A 842 -31.23 11.25 59.51
C THR A 842 -31.52 9.77 59.20
N ASP A 843 -32.66 9.27 59.66
CA ASP A 843 -33.12 7.90 59.35
C ASP A 843 -33.23 7.64 57.83
N GLU A 844 -33.55 8.68 57.04
CA GLU A 844 -33.57 8.59 55.57
C GLU A 844 -32.18 8.35 54.98
N MET A 845 -31.14 9.02 55.50
CA MET A 845 -29.76 8.79 55.09
C MET A 845 -29.28 7.40 55.48
N SER A 846 -29.69 6.89 56.65
CA SER A 846 -29.41 5.51 57.07
C SER A 846 -30.00 4.50 56.09
N LEU A 847 -31.26 4.67 55.69
CA LEU A 847 -31.92 3.78 54.74
C LEU A 847 -31.25 3.82 53.35
N LEU A 848 -30.88 5.01 52.86
CA LEU A 848 -30.14 5.15 51.61
C LEU A 848 -28.76 4.49 51.68
N TYR A 849 -28.06 4.65 52.81
CA TYR A 849 -26.78 4.00 53.05
C TYR A 849 -26.89 2.47 52.97
N GLU A 850 -27.89 1.88 53.63
CA GLU A 850 -28.14 0.43 53.58
C GLU A 850 -28.41 -0.07 52.15
N ILE A 851 -29.16 0.69 51.35
CA ILE A 851 -29.42 0.35 49.94
C ILE A 851 -28.11 0.35 49.14
N PHE A 852 -27.28 1.38 49.28
CA PHE A 852 -25.99 1.45 48.60
C PHE A 852 -25.04 0.35 49.07
N VAL A 853 -25.03 0.01 50.36
CA VAL A 853 -24.25 -1.13 50.86
C VAL A 853 -24.66 -2.44 50.19
N ILE A 854 -25.97 -2.73 50.10
CA ILE A 854 -26.47 -3.95 49.44
C ILE A 854 -26.08 -3.97 47.96
N LEU A 855 -26.23 -2.84 47.27
CA LEU A 855 -25.86 -2.70 45.87
C LEU A 855 -24.35 -2.89 45.67
N GLY A 856 -23.53 -2.25 46.51
CA GLY A 856 -22.08 -2.35 46.50
C GLY A 856 -21.59 -3.77 46.72
N VAL A 857 -22.15 -4.50 47.71
CA VAL A 857 -21.80 -5.92 47.95
C VAL A 857 -22.15 -6.76 46.71
N PHE A 858 -23.33 -6.55 46.13
CA PHE A 858 -23.74 -7.26 44.92
C PHE A 858 -22.80 -6.99 43.74
N LEU A 859 -22.45 -5.72 43.48
CA LEU A 859 -21.54 -5.32 42.40
C LEU A 859 -20.13 -5.89 42.61
N TYR A 860 -19.59 -5.83 43.83
CA TYR A 860 -18.31 -6.44 44.17
C TYR A 860 -18.30 -7.94 43.93
N VAL A 861 -19.35 -8.66 44.37
CA VAL A 861 -19.46 -10.10 44.18
C VAL A 861 -19.48 -10.46 42.69
N ILE A 862 -20.24 -9.74 41.86
CA ILE A 862 -20.27 -9.98 40.41
C ILE A 862 -18.88 -9.72 39.79
N LEU A 863 -18.20 -8.65 40.16
CA LEU A 863 -16.85 -8.36 39.68
C LEU A 863 -15.82 -9.41 40.11
N ILE A 864 -16.01 -10.04 41.28
CA ILE A 864 -15.19 -11.16 41.76
C ILE A 864 -15.50 -12.45 41.01
N LEU A 865 -16.75 -12.69 40.57
CA LEU A 865 -17.07 -13.86 39.74
C LEU A 865 -16.24 -13.87 38.44
N GLU A 866 -15.72 -12.73 37.99
CA GLU A 866 -14.79 -12.66 36.86
C GLU A 866 -13.45 -13.35 37.12
N VAL A 867 -13.04 -13.56 38.39
CA VAL A 867 -11.88 -14.39 38.76
C VAL A 867 -12.00 -15.80 38.20
N GLY A 868 -13.23 -16.29 38.01
CA GLY A 868 -13.51 -17.57 37.36
C GLY A 868 -12.91 -17.68 35.95
N SER A 869 -12.60 -16.57 35.27
CA SER A 869 -11.92 -16.60 33.96
C SER A 869 -10.48 -17.13 33.98
N ILE A 870 -9.83 -17.23 35.15
CA ILE A 870 -8.48 -17.80 35.29
C ILE A 870 -8.45 -19.29 34.96
N SER A 871 -9.56 -19.99 35.24
CA SER A 871 -9.69 -21.41 34.95
C SER A 871 -10.62 -21.58 33.75
N VAL A 872 -10.15 -22.24 32.70
CA VAL A 872 -10.95 -22.54 31.50
C VAL A 872 -12.29 -23.19 31.88
N LYS A 873 -12.28 -24.15 32.81
CA LYS A 873 -13.48 -24.84 33.30
C LYS A 873 -14.49 -23.91 33.99
N LEU A 874 -14.00 -22.95 34.77
CA LEU A 874 -14.87 -21.97 35.45
C LEU A 874 -15.36 -20.90 34.47
N SER A 875 -14.55 -20.55 33.47
CA SER A 875 -14.95 -19.64 32.39
C SER A 875 -16.07 -20.24 31.54
N GLU A 876 -15.95 -21.52 31.17
CA GLU A 876 -17.03 -22.26 30.48
C GLU A 876 -18.33 -22.24 31.29
N TYR A 877 -18.25 -22.54 32.59
CA TYR A 877 -19.40 -22.46 33.48
C TYR A 877 -20.00 -21.05 33.54
N ARG A 878 -19.16 -20.01 33.63
CA ARG A 878 -19.62 -18.61 33.61
C ARG A 878 -20.36 -18.28 32.32
N VAL A 879 -19.83 -18.67 31.16
CA VAL A 879 -20.47 -18.44 29.86
C VAL A 879 -21.82 -19.16 29.80
N LEU A 880 -21.90 -20.39 30.30
CA LEU A 880 -23.15 -21.14 30.41
C LEU A 880 -24.16 -20.41 31.32
N CYS A 881 -23.73 -19.88 32.47
CA CYS A 881 -24.57 -19.10 33.36
C CYS A 881 -25.09 -17.81 32.71
N LEU A 882 -24.26 -17.10 31.93
CA LEU A 882 -24.68 -15.89 31.22
C LEU A 882 -25.77 -16.20 30.18
N HIS A 883 -25.59 -17.27 29.40
CA HIS A 883 -26.63 -17.73 28.46
C HIS A 883 -27.89 -18.18 29.20
N ALA A 884 -27.76 -18.86 30.33
CA ALA A 884 -28.91 -19.25 31.14
C ALA A 884 -29.66 -18.03 31.69
N ILE A 885 -28.95 -16.99 32.17
CA ILE A 885 -29.56 -15.73 32.62
C ILE A 885 -30.30 -15.05 31.47
N GLU A 886 -29.72 -14.99 30.27
CA GLU A 886 -30.39 -14.42 29.10
C GLU A 886 -31.71 -15.15 28.80
N GLN A 887 -31.69 -16.48 28.79
CA GLN A 887 -32.90 -17.29 28.58
C GLN A 887 -33.93 -17.10 29.70
N VAL A 888 -33.48 -16.98 30.95
CA VAL A 888 -34.34 -16.71 32.10
C VAL A 888 -34.97 -15.32 32.01
N LEU A 889 -34.22 -14.28 31.61
CA LEU A 889 -34.73 -12.92 31.39
C LEU A 889 -35.75 -12.87 30.25
N LEU A 890 -35.52 -13.62 29.16
CA LEU A 890 -36.50 -13.78 28.09
C LEU A 890 -37.79 -14.44 28.61
N CYS A 891 -37.67 -15.47 29.43
CA CYS A 891 -38.81 -16.12 30.07
C CYS A 891 -39.57 -15.16 31.00
N PHE A 892 -38.85 -14.41 31.85
CA PHE A 892 -39.44 -13.37 32.70
C PHE A 892 -40.15 -12.28 31.87
N GLY A 893 -39.59 -11.89 30.73
CA GLY A 893 -40.24 -10.95 29.81
C GLY A 893 -41.60 -11.47 29.32
N VAL A 894 -41.68 -12.75 28.95
CA VAL A 894 -42.94 -13.39 28.55
C VAL A 894 -43.92 -13.48 29.72
N VAL A 895 -43.45 -13.85 30.92
CA VAL A 895 -44.28 -13.92 32.12
C VAL A 895 -44.82 -12.54 32.51
N LEU A 896 -43.99 -11.49 32.47
CA LEU A 896 -44.41 -10.11 32.74
C LEU A 896 -45.43 -9.64 31.71
N LEU A 897 -45.23 -9.93 30.42
CA LEU A 897 -46.19 -9.61 29.37
C LEU A 897 -47.54 -10.29 29.61
N ALA A 898 -47.53 -11.56 30.03
CA ALA A 898 -48.73 -12.29 30.41
C ALA A 898 -49.42 -11.66 31.63
N ILE A 899 -48.66 -11.37 32.70
CA ILE A 899 -49.18 -10.68 33.90
C ILE A 899 -49.84 -9.36 33.51
N PHE A 900 -49.15 -8.52 32.73
CA PHE A 900 -49.72 -7.24 32.28
C PHE A 900 -50.99 -7.45 31.45
N THR A 901 -50.98 -8.40 30.52
CA THR A 901 -52.15 -8.69 29.68
C THR A 901 -53.34 -9.14 30.52
N PHE A 902 -53.13 -10.04 31.49
CA PHE A 902 -54.17 -10.48 32.41
C PHE A 902 -54.63 -9.35 33.36
N SER A 903 -53.72 -8.55 33.90
CA SER A 903 -54.06 -7.39 34.74
C SER A 903 -54.88 -6.35 33.96
N PHE A 904 -54.52 -6.05 32.72
CA PHE A 904 -55.30 -5.17 31.85
C PHE A 904 -56.67 -5.77 31.51
N ALA A 905 -56.75 -7.08 31.22
CA ALA A 905 -58.02 -7.76 30.95
C ALA A 905 -58.97 -7.74 32.17
N ILE A 906 -58.46 -8.05 33.37
CA ILE A 906 -59.22 -8.00 34.63
C ILE A 906 -59.69 -6.56 34.91
N SER A 907 -58.82 -5.58 34.75
CA SER A 907 -59.18 -4.17 34.93
C SER A 907 -60.24 -3.70 33.92
N GLY A 908 -60.25 -4.27 32.70
CA GLY A 908 -61.28 -4.05 31.69
C GLY A 908 -62.63 -4.64 32.07
N MET A 909 -62.64 -5.89 32.58
CA MET A 909 -63.88 -6.59 32.96
C MET A 909 -64.66 -5.90 34.09
N THR A 910 -63.99 -5.22 35.01
CA THR A 910 -64.66 -4.46 36.09
C THR A 910 -65.49 -3.27 35.59
N ARG A 911 -65.34 -2.83 34.33
CA ARG A 911 -66.09 -1.69 33.78
C ARG A 911 -67.46 -2.04 33.17
N GLU A 912 -67.73 -3.31 32.84
CA GLU A 912 -69.01 -3.71 32.22
C GLU A 912 -70.05 -4.25 33.20
N ALA A 913 -69.69 -4.50 34.47
CA ALA A 913 -70.56 -5.17 35.44
C ALA A 913 -71.55 -4.27 36.21
N GLY A 914 -71.85 -3.06 35.75
CA GLY A 914 -72.72 -2.16 36.53
C GLY A 914 -73.26 -0.94 35.80
N ARG A 915 -74.09 -1.14 34.77
CA ARG A 915 -75.10 -0.15 34.41
C ARG A 915 -76.44 -0.86 34.23
N ASP A 916 -77.43 -0.41 35.00
CA ASP A 916 -78.82 -0.77 34.74
C ASP A 916 -79.30 -0.12 33.44
N GLY A 917 -80.44 -0.56 32.91
CA GLY A 917 -81.05 -0.05 31.68
C GLY A 917 -81.27 1.48 31.63
N ASP A 918 -81.13 2.18 32.76
CA ASP A 918 -81.21 3.65 32.88
C ASP A 918 -79.85 4.35 33.07
N GLY A 919 -78.72 3.64 32.88
CA GLY A 919 -77.39 4.24 32.79
C GLY A 919 -76.77 4.75 34.10
N ARG A 920 -77.26 4.35 35.27
CA ARG A 920 -76.64 4.69 36.58
C ARG A 920 -75.69 3.58 37.07
N PRO A 921 -74.57 3.93 37.73
CA PRO A 921 -73.66 2.95 38.32
C PRO A 921 -74.31 2.28 39.54
N LEU A 922 -74.40 0.94 39.53
CA LEU A 922 -74.88 0.16 40.67
C LEU A 922 -73.80 0.04 41.76
N PRO A 923 -74.12 0.19 43.05
CA PRO A 923 -73.22 -0.16 44.13
C PRO A 923 -73.01 -1.68 44.22
N ILE A 924 -71.74 -2.08 44.42
CA ILE A 924 -71.17 -3.43 44.26
C ILE A 924 -71.83 -4.54 45.11
N TRP A 925 -72.70 -4.22 46.07
CA TRP A 925 -73.24 -5.20 47.02
C TRP A 925 -74.58 -5.85 46.65
N GLN A 926 -75.20 -5.52 45.50
CA GLN A 926 -76.53 -6.06 45.15
C GLN A 926 -76.59 -7.12 44.03
N VAL A 927 -75.47 -7.46 43.37
CA VAL A 927 -75.48 -8.40 42.23
C VAL A 927 -75.53 -9.89 42.66
N GLY A 928 -75.36 -10.18 43.95
CA GLY A 928 -75.28 -11.56 44.46
C GLY A 928 -76.61 -12.33 44.63
N ASN A 929 -77.78 -11.70 44.60
CA ASN A 929 -79.01 -12.33 45.11
C ASN A 929 -80.18 -12.46 44.11
N SER A 930 -80.03 -12.01 42.85
CA SER A 930 -81.16 -11.95 41.89
C SER A 930 -81.19 -13.10 40.87
N ARG A 931 -80.27 -14.08 40.93
CA ARG A 931 -80.15 -15.14 39.90
C ARG A 931 -80.69 -16.52 40.28
N ILE A 932 -81.52 -16.62 41.32
CA ILE A 932 -82.08 -17.93 41.75
C ILE A 932 -83.57 -18.12 41.36
N HIS A 933 -84.31 -17.08 40.92
CA HIS A 933 -85.77 -17.21 40.76
C HIS A 933 -86.38 -17.26 39.35
N HIS A 934 -85.61 -17.26 38.26
CA HIS A 934 -86.18 -17.42 36.91
C HIS A 934 -85.46 -18.48 36.07
N GLN A 935 -85.74 -19.74 36.38
CA GLN A 935 -85.83 -20.83 35.40
C GLN A 935 -86.79 -21.91 35.95
N ARG A 936 -88.08 -21.71 35.68
CA ARG A 936 -89.10 -22.75 35.59
C ARG A 936 -90.00 -22.42 34.42
#